data_AF-A0AAE1HAN0-F1
#
_entry.id   AF-A0AAE1HAN0-F1
#
_cell.length_a   1.000
_cell.length_b   1.000
_cell.length_c   1.000
_cell.angle_alpha   90.00
_cell.angle_beta   90.00
_cell.angle_gamma   90.00
#
_symmetry.space_group_name_H-M   'P 1'
#
loop_
_entity.id
_entity.type
_entity.pdbx_description
1 polymer ?
#
loop_
_entity_poly.entity_id
_entity_poly.type
_entity_poly.pdbx_seq_one_letter_code
_entity_poly.pdbx_strand_id
1 'polypeptide(L)'
;MSESGNDNVEVYEDSPPSSPNPLSSPAQRILSEHSSSEIRSNSNSISSAFENLSDNSSQRSAKPSPPSSPVRHGQKRPSYAAYKENPSLPVPRQTVDRWKRMRLESHSEHALDDDKSSDDDHAQDISEPHDFDHQAPADDCQEGSREPCYLTQPNIEISDSGEDDSGEDDSSGKGDNSEDDIDRGSNDSTVPNEVNSDGGFSSNDSSNFSCENIDNDSDLDSNCGDDPFEVNSLYPGCGKTKDEAIHGLINVYLRNKLSKNALKDFLNLYVSSLPTNNVMPRSVYHLLQYVNNLSMPCFNYVIEHFYCRPGMHLVVSKLEPCATCNSENFGVFYELPLEKIIKFLFEHRGLADLIDKYSENRGRDGVIRDVLDGSEYLRVWSDVGVKKYQLTLILNTDGVSPHASSKAKFWPLMFTIMEIPPRLRSSFTLVWGIWFDKKLKPNMNLFLKPFVSSLVKINSEGGVSWKNPTTSLTHTSLVRAPLIVADAPARAGVLNMQEHQSKYACNACEQKTSKLPPPPTLPGERKKIRKRRFTFKEIAATLRTNHRMLACGTLGTDLNPKRGLKGLTVIQDIPFLDLSTCVLAEYMHCALGVVKQICSLWLFERGPWNIADNLEEINRFLEQEIHPPDFVSRLPRSLEYFSQLKCNEFRSFLLYFSLVICAPYLKEEYHQHWILFVHAMFLLLSDSISETDLITAETLIRLFVRDIGPLYGDKNYVYNVHQLLHLALYVRRWGPLWSNSAFGFEDVNGTLAAMIHGSKHEGRELINQLTLAQGNQMLKSMIVSDTIRSKSISVLGKPLRCLTELESLRLQELNVVEEGFTCYGRVQVGREVFSSEEYDKSFKRRNSYVEVKNGNRKVYGRIRIFCKCDDSVLCFLSVYKVVHSKFFFHKASLTRVGHIIPFEDSGEFIVCKVVDIMQKLIQVGDYLCLPPNSIERNL
;
A
#
# COMPACT_ATOMS: atom_id res chain seq x y z
N MET A 1 64.23 20.82 -15.19
CA MET A 1 65.05 21.47 -16.23
C MET A 1 64.54 20.96 -17.57
N SER A 2 63.99 21.78 -18.47
CA SER A 2 63.83 23.25 -18.53
C SER A 2 62.35 23.57 -18.85
N GLU A 3 61.67 24.58 -18.28
CA GLU A 3 61.84 26.04 -18.52
C GLU A 3 61.75 26.40 -20.01
N SER A 4 60.97 27.37 -20.50
CA SER A 4 60.25 28.54 -19.91
C SER A 4 59.11 28.99 -20.88
N GLY A 5 58.12 29.84 -20.58
CA GLY A 5 57.72 30.62 -19.38
C GLY A 5 56.64 31.68 -19.73
N ASN A 6 56.04 32.35 -18.73
CA ASN A 6 55.23 33.61 -18.76
C ASN A 6 53.92 33.60 -19.61
N ASP A 7 52.81 34.30 -19.33
CA ASP A 7 52.28 35.18 -18.26
C ASP A 7 50.73 35.24 -18.46
N ASN A 8 49.82 35.78 -17.62
CA ASN A 8 49.84 36.44 -16.30
C ASN A 8 48.43 36.32 -15.65
N VAL A 9 48.28 36.40 -14.32
CA VAL A 9 46.97 36.62 -13.63
C VAL A 9 47.17 37.51 -12.39
N GLU A 10 46.37 38.56 -12.26
CA GLU A 10 46.46 39.54 -11.17
C GLU A 10 45.92 39.01 -9.83
N VAL A 11 46.50 39.51 -8.74
CA VAL A 11 46.10 39.24 -7.35
C VAL A 11 45.51 40.51 -6.75
N TYR A 12 44.37 40.38 -6.07
CA TYR A 12 43.95 41.30 -5.02
C TYR A 12 43.56 40.50 -3.77
N GLU A 13 44.04 40.97 -2.63
CA GLU A 13 43.83 40.39 -1.31
C GLU A 13 42.43 40.71 -0.78
N ASP A 14 41.90 39.94 0.18
CA ASP A 14 41.71 40.51 1.53
C ASP A 14 41.40 39.48 2.64
N SER A 15 41.61 39.91 3.88
CA SER A 15 41.59 39.11 5.12
C SER A 15 40.18 38.91 5.74
N PRO A 16 39.98 37.93 6.66
CA PRO A 16 38.64 37.51 7.10
C PRO A 16 38.07 38.30 8.30
N PRO A 17 36.74 38.51 8.36
CA PRO A 17 36.07 39.04 9.55
C PRO A 17 35.32 37.99 10.38
N SER A 18 35.76 37.85 11.64
CA SER A 18 34.98 37.71 12.89
C SER A 18 33.53 37.18 12.89
N SER A 19 33.29 36.22 13.79
CA SER A 19 31.98 35.80 14.31
C SER A 19 31.14 36.92 14.96
N PRO A 20 29.80 36.92 14.79
CA PRO A 20 28.87 37.68 15.62
C PRO A 20 28.13 36.80 16.66
N ASN A 21 27.86 37.40 17.83
CA ASN A 21 27.10 36.84 18.96
C ASN A 21 25.57 36.90 18.75
N PRO A 22 24.76 36.18 19.56
CA PRO A 22 23.31 36.11 19.38
C PRO A 22 22.56 37.33 19.95
N LEU A 23 21.64 37.85 19.14
CA LEU A 23 20.60 38.83 19.47
C LEU A 23 19.35 38.42 18.66
N SER A 24 18.10 38.53 19.07
CA SER A 24 17.40 38.84 20.32
C SER A 24 15.92 38.86 19.93
N SER A 25 15.00 38.26 20.69
CA SER A 25 13.59 38.20 20.32
C SER A 25 12.85 39.54 20.49
N PRO A 26 11.89 39.88 19.60
CA PRO A 26 10.96 40.99 19.82
C PRO A 26 9.49 40.51 19.91
N ALA A 27 8.97 40.22 21.12
CA ALA A 27 7.52 40.14 21.39
C ALA A 27 7.15 40.06 22.89
N GLN A 28 7.69 40.90 23.78
CA GLN A 28 7.14 41.12 25.13
C GLN A 28 7.29 42.57 25.60
N ARG A 29 6.33 43.04 26.42
CA ARG A 29 5.94 44.45 26.71
C ARG A 29 5.16 45.05 25.53
N ILE A 30 3.92 45.50 25.70
CA ILE A 30 3.39 46.32 26.81
C ILE A 30 2.36 45.58 27.68
N LEU A 31 2.43 45.84 29.00
CA LEU A 31 1.35 45.64 29.98
C LEU A 31 1.16 46.96 30.73
N SER A 32 0.02 47.08 31.42
CA SER A 32 -0.49 48.25 32.17
C SER A 32 -0.89 49.47 31.34
N GLU A 33 -2.21 49.65 31.16
CA GLU A 33 -2.92 50.80 31.73
C GLU A 33 -4.40 50.42 32.03
N HIS A 34 -5.08 51.26 32.81
CA HIS A 34 -6.44 51.04 33.35
C HIS A 34 -7.53 51.01 32.23
N SER A 35 -8.76 50.52 32.42
CA SER A 35 -9.61 50.54 33.62
C SER A 35 -10.75 49.50 33.60
N SER A 36 -11.31 49.24 34.78
CA SER A 36 -12.48 48.37 35.00
C SER A 36 -13.78 48.93 34.42
N SER A 37 -14.61 48.08 33.82
CA SER A 37 -16.07 48.25 33.85
C SER A 37 -16.75 46.88 33.88
N GLU A 38 -17.38 46.55 35.00
CA GLU A 38 -18.27 45.40 35.09
C GLU A 38 -19.59 45.72 34.40
N ILE A 39 -20.03 44.87 33.46
CA ILE A 39 -21.46 44.71 33.18
C ILE A 39 -21.78 43.21 33.17
N ARG A 40 -22.44 42.75 34.23
CA ARG A 40 -23.19 41.49 34.21
C ARG A 40 -24.40 41.67 33.31
N SER A 41 -24.70 40.72 32.41
CA SER A 41 -26.01 40.04 32.39
C SER A 41 -26.20 39.06 31.23
N ASN A 42 -26.90 37.97 31.55
CA ASN A 42 -27.85 37.22 30.73
C ASN A 42 -27.37 36.16 29.72
N SER A 43 -28.04 35.02 29.90
CA SER A 43 -28.07 33.80 29.11
C SER A 43 -28.98 33.91 27.87
N ASN A 44 -28.98 32.82 27.09
CA ASN A 44 -29.94 32.45 26.04
C ASN A 44 -29.76 33.13 24.67
N SER A 45 -29.19 32.40 23.71
CA SER A 45 -30.01 31.65 22.73
C SER A 45 -29.13 30.93 21.70
N ILE A 46 -29.58 29.76 21.25
CA ILE A 46 -29.52 29.16 19.91
C ILE A 46 -29.99 27.71 20.10
N SER A 47 -31.30 27.54 19.98
CA SER A 47 -31.99 26.26 19.80
C SER A 47 -33.13 26.57 18.83
N SER A 48 -32.96 26.21 17.55
CA SER A 48 -33.96 26.46 16.51
C SER A 48 -33.74 25.61 15.26
N ALA A 49 -33.77 24.29 15.42
CA ALA A 49 -34.18 23.33 14.39
C ALA A 49 -34.35 21.95 15.07
N PHE A 50 -35.44 21.24 14.76
CA PHE A 50 -35.90 19.95 15.31
C PHE A 50 -36.89 19.98 16.49
N GLU A 51 -38.00 20.69 16.32
CA GLU A 51 -39.29 20.28 16.89
C GLU A 51 -40.36 20.25 15.80
N ASN A 52 -40.87 19.06 15.47
CA ASN A 52 -42.23 18.78 15.04
C ASN A 52 -42.38 17.30 14.63
N LEU A 53 -42.93 16.49 15.54
CA LEU A 53 -43.96 15.46 15.30
C LEU A 53 -44.05 14.57 16.55
N SER A 54 -44.98 14.90 17.45
CA SER A 54 -45.35 14.02 18.56
C SER A 54 -46.59 13.19 18.23
N ASP A 55 -46.78 12.15 19.05
CA ASP A 55 -48.04 11.48 19.35
C ASP A 55 -48.74 10.65 18.26
N ASN A 56 -48.60 9.32 18.42
CA ASN A 56 -49.81 8.55 18.70
C ASN A 56 -49.52 7.43 19.71
N SER A 57 -50.11 7.53 20.90
CA SER A 57 -49.99 6.54 21.97
C SER A 57 -50.90 5.33 21.72
N SER A 58 -50.45 4.13 22.07
CA SER A 58 -51.35 2.99 22.28
C SER A 58 -50.80 2.05 23.37
N GLN A 59 -51.60 1.85 24.41
CA GLN A 59 -51.26 1.09 25.61
C GLN A 59 -51.17 -0.43 25.35
N ARG A 60 -50.27 -1.14 26.05
CA ARG A 60 -50.60 -2.47 26.62
C ARG A 60 -49.64 -2.97 27.70
N SER A 61 -50.15 -2.96 28.94
CA SER A 61 -49.99 -3.96 30.01
C SER A 61 -48.63 -4.66 30.24
N ALA A 62 -48.03 -4.40 31.40
CA ALA A 62 -46.93 -5.18 31.95
C ALA A 62 -47.34 -6.60 32.40
N LYS A 63 -46.38 -7.55 32.35
CA LYS A 63 -46.36 -8.80 33.13
C LYS A 63 -44.91 -9.17 33.53
N PRO A 64 -44.70 -9.99 34.58
CA PRO A 64 -43.51 -9.91 35.43
C PRO A 64 -42.32 -10.77 34.98
N SER A 65 -41.14 -10.39 35.45
CA SER A 65 -39.86 -11.09 35.30
C SER A 65 -39.83 -12.44 36.05
N PRO A 66 -39.36 -13.54 35.41
CA PRO A 66 -38.94 -14.76 36.11
C PRO A 66 -37.51 -14.62 36.71
N PRO A 67 -37.11 -15.50 37.65
CA PRO A 67 -35.95 -15.27 38.51
C PRO A 67 -34.59 -15.64 37.88
N SER A 68 -33.54 -14.99 38.40
CA SER A 68 -32.14 -15.28 38.13
C SER A 68 -31.75 -16.73 38.48
N SER A 69 -31.10 -17.44 37.55
CA SER A 69 -30.42 -18.71 37.81
C SER A 69 -28.90 -18.51 37.91
N PRO A 70 -28.18 -19.30 38.74
CA PRO A 70 -26.83 -18.94 39.19
C PRO A 70 -25.73 -19.21 38.16
N VAL A 71 -24.73 -18.33 38.14
CA VAL A 71 -23.49 -18.46 37.37
C VAL A 71 -22.70 -19.68 37.86
N ARG A 72 -22.44 -20.66 36.98
CA ARG A 72 -21.44 -21.71 37.22
C ARG A 72 -20.09 -21.29 36.65
N HIS A 73 -19.09 -21.18 37.53
CA HIS A 73 -17.69 -21.02 37.11
C HIS A 73 -17.19 -22.21 36.28
N GLY A 74 -16.25 -21.93 35.38
CA GLY A 74 -15.83 -22.87 34.35
C GLY A 74 -15.01 -24.07 34.87
N GLN A 75 -15.40 -25.26 34.42
CA GLN A 75 -14.52 -26.42 34.32
C GLN A 75 -14.14 -26.62 32.84
N LYS A 76 -12.86 -26.90 32.56
CA LYS A 76 -12.43 -27.28 31.20
C LYS A 76 -13.06 -28.61 30.80
N ARG A 77 -13.53 -28.72 29.56
CA ARG A 77 -14.05 -29.98 29.00
C ARG A 77 -12.91 -31.02 28.90
N PRO A 78 -13.15 -32.31 29.20
CA PRO A 78 -12.19 -33.39 28.99
C PRO A 78 -11.67 -33.50 27.55
N SER A 79 -10.47 -34.05 27.38
CA SER A 79 -9.87 -34.32 26.07
C SER A 79 -10.61 -35.45 25.34
N TYR A 80 -10.39 -35.55 24.02
CA TYR A 80 -11.02 -36.58 23.18
C TYR A 80 -10.65 -38.01 23.61
N ALA A 81 -9.44 -38.23 24.13
CA ALA A 81 -8.99 -39.53 24.64
C ALA A 81 -9.77 -39.96 25.89
N ALA A 82 -10.04 -39.04 26.81
CA ALA A 82 -10.72 -39.34 28.08
C ALA A 82 -12.15 -39.91 27.92
N TYR A 83 -12.85 -39.59 26.82
CA TYR A 83 -14.16 -40.19 26.50
C TYR A 83 -14.08 -41.60 25.92
N LYS A 84 -12.91 -42.03 25.42
CA LYS A 84 -12.67 -43.41 24.98
C LYS A 84 -12.28 -44.33 26.13
N GLU A 85 -11.61 -43.79 27.14
CA GLU A 85 -11.06 -44.55 28.28
C GLU A 85 -12.06 -44.69 29.45
N ASN A 86 -13.07 -43.82 29.56
CA ASN A 86 -14.06 -43.90 30.64
C ASN A 86 -15.52 -43.91 30.12
N PRO A 87 -16.18 -45.08 30.05
CA PRO A 87 -17.56 -45.23 29.56
C PRO A 87 -18.64 -44.52 30.40
N SER A 88 -18.31 -44.08 31.62
CA SER A 88 -19.28 -43.43 32.52
C SER A 88 -19.43 -41.91 32.31
N LEU A 89 -18.59 -41.30 31.46
CA LEU A 89 -18.68 -39.87 31.16
C LEU A 89 -19.79 -39.60 30.12
N PRO A 90 -20.74 -38.68 30.37
CA PRO A 90 -21.78 -38.35 29.40
C PRO A 90 -21.18 -37.63 28.19
N VAL A 91 -21.09 -38.35 27.06
CA VAL A 91 -20.46 -37.87 25.83
C VAL A 91 -21.34 -36.79 25.15
N PRO A 92 -20.81 -35.60 24.83
CA PRO A 92 -21.56 -34.56 24.14
C PRO A 92 -22.09 -35.03 22.76
N ARG A 93 -23.32 -34.65 22.43
CA ARG A 93 -24.03 -35.07 21.19
C ARG A 93 -23.19 -34.85 19.92
N GLN A 94 -22.53 -33.69 19.82
CA GLN A 94 -21.61 -33.35 18.72
C GLN A 94 -20.43 -34.33 18.55
N THR A 95 -19.93 -34.92 19.63
CA THR A 95 -18.86 -35.94 19.60
C THR A 95 -19.40 -37.28 19.11
N VAL A 96 -20.60 -37.67 19.55
CA VAL A 96 -21.30 -38.88 19.08
C VAL A 96 -21.62 -38.79 17.59
N ASP A 97 -22.08 -37.63 17.10
CA ASP A 97 -22.39 -37.42 15.68
C ASP A 97 -21.13 -37.28 14.80
N ARG A 98 -19.95 -37.02 15.40
CA ARG A 98 -18.65 -37.15 14.73
C ARG A 98 -18.20 -38.61 14.64
N TRP A 99 -18.40 -39.41 15.70
CA TRP A 99 -18.14 -40.85 15.67
C TRP A 99 -19.00 -41.58 14.65
N LYS A 100 -20.28 -41.21 14.50
CA LYS A 100 -21.15 -41.76 13.46
C LYS A 100 -20.65 -41.48 12.04
N ARG A 101 -20.16 -40.26 11.77
CA ARG A 101 -19.57 -39.91 10.46
C ARG A 101 -18.29 -40.69 10.16
N MET A 102 -17.35 -40.74 11.11
CA MET A 102 -16.12 -41.53 10.96
C MET A 102 -16.41 -43.03 10.72
N ARG A 103 -17.52 -43.55 11.26
CA ARG A 103 -17.94 -44.96 11.06
C ARG A 103 -18.63 -45.19 9.71
N LEU A 104 -19.23 -44.16 9.11
CA LEU A 104 -19.76 -44.21 7.75
C LEU A 104 -18.63 -44.08 6.72
N GLU A 105 -17.66 -43.19 6.97
CA GLU A 105 -16.45 -43.02 6.17
C GLU A 105 -15.59 -44.31 6.17
N SER A 106 -15.49 -45.03 7.29
CA SER A 106 -14.76 -46.31 7.36
C SER A 106 -15.48 -47.51 6.72
N HIS A 107 -16.67 -47.34 6.16
CA HIS A 107 -17.43 -48.40 5.47
C HIS A 107 -17.59 -48.15 3.96
N SER A 108 -17.00 -47.09 3.40
CA SER A 108 -17.06 -46.78 1.96
C SER A 108 -15.77 -47.08 1.18
N GLU A 109 -14.72 -47.62 1.80
CA GLU A 109 -13.43 -47.92 1.13
C GLU A 109 -13.22 -49.42 0.77
N HIS A 110 -14.19 -50.30 1.04
CA HIS A 110 -14.14 -51.70 0.62
C HIS A 110 -15.48 -52.20 0.07
N ALA A 111 -15.80 -51.80 -1.17
CA ALA A 111 -16.74 -52.49 -2.04
C ALA A 111 -16.38 -52.20 -3.51
N LEU A 112 -16.61 -53.20 -4.37
CA LEU A 112 -16.38 -53.19 -5.83
C LEU A 112 -14.91 -53.36 -6.27
N ASP A 113 -14.45 -54.60 -6.28
CA ASP A 113 -14.03 -55.21 -7.55
C ASP A 113 -14.51 -56.68 -7.61
N ASP A 114 -14.65 -57.18 -8.83
CA ASP A 114 -15.03 -58.53 -9.27
C ASP A 114 -16.44 -59.08 -8.96
N ASP A 115 -17.25 -59.12 -10.03
CA ASP A 115 -18.36 -60.05 -10.22
C ASP A 115 -18.29 -60.63 -11.65
N LYS A 116 -17.63 -61.79 -11.81
CA LYS A 116 -17.63 -62.61 -13.03
C LYS A 116 -17.53 -64.11 -12.71
N SER A 117 -18.69 -64.76 -12.75
CA SER A 117 -18.95 -66.12 -13.25
C SER A 117 -17.79 -67.14 -13.32
N SER A 118 -17.86 -68.22 -12.54
CA SER A 118 -18.17 -69.58 -13.05
C SER A 118 -17.98 -70.66 -11.97
N ASP A 119 -19.01 -71.49 -11.79
CA ASP A 119 -19.02 -72.96 -11.63
C ASP A 119 -18.15 -73.70 -10.57
N ASP A 120 -18.80 -74.75 -10.04
CA ASP A 120 -18.29 -76.03 -9.51
C ASP A 120 -17.49 -76.14 -8.18
N ASP A 121 -18.21 -76.68 -7.19
CA ASP A 121 -17.92 -77.88 -6.39
C ASP A 121 -16.71 -78.06 -5.44
N HIS A 122 -17.03 -78.77 -4.35
CA HIS A 122 -16.20 -79.63 -3.50
C HIS A 122 -15.11 -79.06 -2.54
N ALA A 123 -15.51 -79.03 -1.26
CA ALA A 123 -14.99 -79.89 -0.17
C ALA A 123 -13.57 -79.69 0.45
N GLN A 124 -13.62 -79.57 1.79
CA GLN A 124 -12.76 -80.24 2.81
C GLN A 124 -11.29 -79.84 3.06
N ASP A 125 -11.10 -79.39 4.31
CA ASP A 125 -10.18 -79.93 5.34
C ASP A 125 -8.67 -79.54 5.46
N ILE A 126 -8.36 -79.12 6.70
CA ILE A 126 -7.25 -79.57 7.58
C ILE A 126 -5.84 -78.93 7.51
N SER A 127 -5.34 -78.69 8.74
CA SER A 127 -3.95 -78.68 9.26
C SER A 127 -3.16 -77.38 9.52
N GLU A 128 -2.88 -77.22 10.82
CA GLU A 128 -1.81 -76.50 11.53
C GLU A 128 -0.40 -77.13 11.29
N PRO A 129 0.67 -76.84 12.08
CA PRO A 129 1.31 -75.56 12.48
C PRO A 129 2.84 -75.60 12.24
N HIS A 130 3.62 -74.63 12.77
CA HIS A 130 4.83 -74.93 13.59
C HIS A 130 5.47 -73.69 14.27
N ASP A 131 6.01 -73.89 15.49
CA ASP A 131 6.74 -72.93 16.33
C ASP A 131 8.21 -72.68 15.90
N PHE A 132 8.87 -71.65 16.46
CA PHE A 132 9.94 -71.78 17.49
C PHE A 132 10.46 -70.41 18.02
N ASP A 133 11.25 -70.42 19.10
CA ASP A 133 11.43 -69.36 20.11
C ASP A 133 12.92 -69.03 20.43
N HIS A 134 13.18 -68.08 21.35
CA HIS A 134 14.41 -67.79 22.14
C HIS A 134 15.50 -66.87 21.53
N GLN A 135 16.37 -66.12 22.28
CA GLN A 135 16.38 -65.48 23.63
C GLN A 135 17.60 -64.50 23.72
N ALA A 136 17.72 -63.70 24.80
CA ALA A 136 18.85 -62.78 25.08
C ALA A 136 20.03 -63.44 25.87
N PRO A 137 21.18 -62.76 26.13
CA PRO A 137 21.34 -62.02 27.41
C PRO A 137 22.27 -60.77 27.36
N ALA A 138 22.67 -60.22 28.54
CA ALA A 138 23.49 -59.02 28.75
C ALA A 138 24.73 -59.29 29.66
N ASP A 139 25.67 -58.33 29.81
CA ASP A 139 26.49 -58.10 31.04
C ASP A 139 27.42 -56.84 30.95
N ASP A 140 28.26 -56.60 31.98
CA ASP A 140 28.62 -55.29 32.60
C ASP A 140 30.15 -54.91 32.58
N CYS A 141 30.54 -53.77 33.22
CA CYS A 141 31.85 -53.40 33.85
C CYS A 141 32.73 -52.20 33.35
N GLN A 142 32.67 -51.08 34.11
CA GLN A 142 33.74 -50.34 34.86
C GLN A 142 35.07 -49.70 34.32
N GLU A 143 35.25 -48.42 34.72
CA GLU A 143 36.42 -47.69 35.33
C GLU A 143 37.73 -47.21 34.61
N GLY A 144 38.06 -45.92 34.89
CA GLY A 144 39.41 -45.34 35.10
C GLY A 144 40.08 -44.55 33.94
N SER A 145 40.87 -43.46 34.10
CA SER A 145 41.15 -42.43 35.12
C SER A 145 42.33 -41.52 34.63
N ARG A 146 42.45 -40.27 35.15
CA ARG A 146 43.64 -39.35 35.21
C ARG A 146 43.89 -38.24 34.14
N GLU A 147 44.17 -37.04 34.67
CA GLU A 147 44.66 -35.78 34.05
C GLU A 147 46.22 -35.64 34.23
N PRO A 148 46.89 -34.45 34.26
CA PRO A 148 46.81 -33.16 33.52
C PRO A 148 48.21 -32.63 33.02
N CYS A 149 48.28 -31.45 32.36
CA CYS A 149 49.35 -30.39 32.48
C CYS A 149 49.00 -29.15 31.60
N TYR A 150 48.96 -27.89 32.06
CA TYR A 150 50.06 -26.95 32.44
C TYR A 150 50.89 -26.46 31.20
N LEU A 151 51.17 -25.16 30.90
CA LEU A 151 51.31 -23.90 31.69
C LEU A 151 51.17 -22.56 30.87
N THR A 152 50.95 -21.46 31.60
CA THR A 152 51.46 -20.04 31.45
C THR A 152 51.16 -19.10 30.26
N GLN A 153 50.70 -17.89 30.62
CA GLN A 153 50.89 -16.59 29.93
C GLN A 153 52.30 -16.00 30.20
N PRO A 154 52.65 -14.84 29.60
CA PRO A 154 52.85 -13.66 30.46
C PRO A 154 52.28 -12.33 29.95
N ASN A 155 52.13 -11.37 30.87
CA ASN A 155 51.58 -10.01 30.69
C ASN A 155 52.55 -9.01 30.04
N ILE A 156 51.99 -7.93 29.48
CA ILE A 156 52.56 -6.56 29.51
C ILE A 156 51.42 -5.56 29.83
N GLU A 157 51.67 -4.61 30.73
CA GLU A 157 50.72 -3.60 31.26
C GLU A 157 50.94 -2.17 30.69
N ILE A 158 50.06 -1.23 31.14
CA ILE A 158 50.09 0.26 31.02
C ILE A 158 49.61 0.80 29.66
N SER A 159 48.68 1.77 29.52
CA SER A 159 47.72 2.50 30.40
C SER A 159 46.52 2.93 29.53
N ASP A 160 45.25 2.88 29.94
CA ASP A 160 44.49 3.63 30.97
C ASP A 160 44.27 5.14 30.67
N SER A 161 42.99 5.50 30.42
CA SER A 161 42.34 6.72 30.94
C SER A 161 40.85 6.82 30.53
N GLY A 162 39.93 6.43 31.43
CA GLY A 162 38.52 6.92 31.56
C GLY A 162 37.48 6.59 30.46
N GLU A 163 36.19 6.40 30.75
CA GLU A 163 35.44 6.47 32.02
C GLU A 163 34.39 5.34 32.08
N ASP A 164 34.11 4.84 33.29
CA ASP A 164 33.17 3.76 33.55
C ASP A 164 31.69 4.17 33.41
N ASP A 165 30.86 3.27 32.89
CA ASP A 165 29.44 3.18 33.28
C ASP A 165 29.09 1.70 33.51
N SER A 166 28.52 1.42 34.69
CA SER A 166 28.43 0.08 35.26
C SER A 166 27.58 -0.89 34.44
N GLY A 167 28.10 -2.10 34.22
CA GLY A 167 27.36 -3.19 33.59
C GLY A 167 26.37 -3.86 34.55
N GLU A 168 25.11 -3.99 34.12
CA GLU A 168 24.21 -5.04 34.59
C GLU A 168 24.24 -6.19 33.56
N ASP A 169 24.74 -7.36 33.98
CA ASP A 169 24.68 -8.59 33.18
C ASP A 169 23.23 -9.13 33.11
N ASP A 170 22.64 -9.10 31.92
CA ASP A 170 21.39 -9.82 31.62
C ASP A 170 21.74 -11.05 30.76
N SER A 171 21.84 -12.22 31.40
CA SER A 171 22.25 -13.47 30.75
C SER A 171 21.23 -13.94 29.70
N SER A 172 21.67 -14.17 28.47
CA SER A 172 20.81 -14.61 27.37
C SER A 172 20.43 -16.10 27.48
N GLY A 173 19.37 -16.40 28.24
CA GLY A 173 18.73 -17.72 28.23
C GLY A 173 18.13 -18.04 26.86
N LYS A 174 18.61 -19.10 26.21
CA LYS A 174 17.98 -19.67 25.01
C LYS A 174 16.60 -20.22 25.40
N GLY A 175 15.56 -19.77 24.71
CA GLY A 175 14.22 -20.36 24.75
C GLY A 175 13.62 -20.33 23.35
N ASP A 176 13.03 -21.46 22.92
CA ASP A 176 12.37 -21.55 21.63
C ASP A 176 11.19 -20.57 21.55
N ASN A 177 11.22 -19.69 20.55
CA ASN A 177 10.10 -18.80 20.25
C ASN A 177 9.05 -19.57 19.42
N SER A 178 8.16 -20.27 20.11
CA SER A 178 6.85 -20.59 19.55
C SER A 178 6.04 -19.31 19.40
N GLU A 179 5.72 -18.93 18.15
CA GLU A 179 4.91 -17.75 17.82
C GLU A 179 3.45 -17.91 18.29
N ASP A 180 3.16 -17.55 19.55
CA ASP A 180 1.80 -17.36 20.08
C ASP A 180 1.39 -15.88 20.00
N ASP A 181 0.95 -15.45 18.82
CA ASP A 181 0.23 -14.18 18.65
C ASP A 181 -1.14 -14.25 19.34
N ILE A 182 -1.22 -13.76 20.58
CA ILE A 182 -2.49 -13.55 21.29
C ILE A 182 -3.16 -12.28 20.74
N ASP A 183 -3.75 -12.42 19.55
CA ASP A 183 -4.82 -11.54 19.10
C ASP A 183 -6.05 -11.72 20.01
N ARG A 184 -6.53 -10.63 20.62
CA ARG A 184 -7.69 -10.67 21.51
C ARG A 184 -8.98 -10.33 20.76
N GLY A 185 -9.35 -11.27 19.90
CA GLY A 185 -10.67 -11.90 19.92
C GLY A 185 -11.90 -11.06 19.59
N SER A 186 -12.44 -11.32 18.39
CA SER A 186 -13.89 -11.36 18.16
C SER A 186 -14.24 -12.68 17.47
N ASN A 187 -15.04 -13.52 18.13
CA ASN A 187 -15.95 -14.49 17.50
C ASN A 187 -16.77 -15.23 18.57
N ASP A 188 -18.05 -14.89 18.67
CA ASP A 188 -19.12 -15.89 18.79
C ASP A 188 -20.45 -15.29 18.27
N SER A 189 -21.10 -15.98 17.34
CA SER A 189 -22.52 -15.83 16.94
C SER A 189 -22.80 -16.74 15.74
N THR A 190 -23.26 -17.96 16.01
CA THR A 190 -23.84 -18.89 15.02
C THR A 190 -25.28 -18.52 14.66
N VAL A 191 -25.68 -18.58 13.38
CA VAL A 191 -26.78 -19.46 12.84
C VAL A 191 -26.62 -19.60 11.30
N PRO A 192 -27.40 -20.41 10.54
CA PRO A 192 -26.85 -21.20 9.43
C PRO A 192 -27.26 -20.72 8.03
N ASN A 193 -26.66 -21.32 6.99
CA ASN A 193 -27.26 -21.38 5.66
C ASN A 193 -27.23 -22.82 5.14
N GLU A 194 -28.34 -23.24 4.56
CA GLU A 194 -28.59 -24.60 4.09
C GLU A 194 -28.21 -24.79 2.60
N VAL A 195 -27.57 -25.93 2.34
CA VAL A 195 -27.80 -26.85 1.19
C VAL A 195 -27.87 -26.27 -0.23
N ASN A 196 -26.87 -26.61 -1.03
CA ASN A 196 -26.97 -27.39 -2.28
C ASN A 196 -25.54 -27.74 -2.74
N SER A 197 -25.03 -28.93 -2.43
CA SER A 197 -25.23 -30.22 -3.14
C SER A 197 -24.20 -30.42 -4.26
N ASP A 198 -23.40 -31.47 -4.13
CA ASP A 198 -22.25 -31.79 -4.99
C ASP A 198 -22.56 -32.06 -6.47
N GLY A 199 -21.52 -31.91 -7.27
CA GLY A 199 -21.44 -32.36 -8.66
C GLY A 199 -19.99 -32.62 -9.04
N GLY A 200 -19.31 -33.50 -8.31
CA GLY A 200 -17.91 -33.82 -8.54
C GLY A 200 -17.70 -34.58 -9.86
N PHE A 201 -16.64 -34.22 -10.59
CA PHE A 201 -16.04 -35.10 -11.59
C PHE A 201 -14.53 -35.15 -11.37
N SER A 202 -14.03 -36.34 -11.07
CA SER A 202 -12.61 -36.64 -11.01
C SER A 202 -12.18 -37.17 -12.37
N SER A 203 -11.08 -36.65 -12.90
CA SER A 203 -10.17 -37.45 -13.71
C SER A 203 -8.74 -37.02 -13.44
N ASN A 204 -7.94 -37.96 -12.93
CA ASN A 204 -6.51 -37.91 -13.13
C ASN A 204 -6.27 -37.99 -14.64
N ASP A 205 -5.32 -37.20 -15.16
CA ASP A 205 -4.24 -37.85 -15.88
C ASP A 205 -2.97 -37.00 -15.87
N SER A 206 -1.86 -37.66 -15.54
CA SER A 206 -0.52 -37.10 -15.60
C SER A 206 0.20 -37.70 -16.80
N SER A 207 0.26 -36.95 -17.90
CA SER A 207 1.13 -37.31 -19.03
C SER A 207 2.03 -36.13 -19.41
N ASN A 208 3.34 -36.36 -19.35
CA ASN A 208 4.31 -35.55 -20.06
C ASN A 208 4.08 -35.76 -21.56
N PHE A 209 3.82 -34.70 -22.32
CA PHE A 209 3.94 -34.76 -23.78
C PHE A 209 4.74 -33.58 -24.31
N SER A 210 5.80 -33.93 -25.02
CA SER A 210 6.68 -33.05 -25.79
C SER A 210 6.56 -33.39 -27.27
N CYS A 211 6.11 -32.44 -28.09
CA CYS A 211 6.27 -32.35 -29.54
C CYS A 211 5.90 -30.89 -29.93
N GLU A 212 6.47 -30.18 -30.91
CA GLU A 212 7.22 -30.56 -32.13
C GLU A 212 6.45 -31.43 -33.13
N ASN A 213 5.53 -30.80 -33.87
CA ASN A 213 5.55 -30.65 -35.34
C ASN A 213 4.35 -29.76 -35.73
N ILE A 214 4.57 -28.63 -36.41
CA ILE A 214 4.41 -28.46 -37.87
C ILE A 214 3.05 -28.96 -38.36
N ASP A 215 2.14 -28.02 -38.53
CA ASP A 215 1.26 -27.96 -39.70
C ASP A 215 1.29 -26.53 -40.24
N ASN A 216 1.50 -26.38 -41.55
CA ASN A 216 1.41 -25.11 -42.24
C ASN A 216 -0.04 -24.91 -42.66
N ASP A 217 -0.68 -23.83 -42.21
CA ASP A 217 -1.76 -23.21 -42.97
C ASP A 217 -1.40 -21.76 -43.25
N SER A 218 -1.22 -21.49 -44.54
CA SER A 218 -0.82 -20.19 -45.08
C SER A 218 -2.04 -19.49 -45.68
N ASP A 219 -2.77 -18.76 -44.86
CA ASP A 219 -3.74 -17.79 -45.35
C ASP A 219 -3.11 -16.40 -45.45
N LEU A 220 -2.87 -16.00 -46.69
CA LEU A 220 -2.54 -14.64 -47.09
C LEU A 220 -3.78 -13.76 -46.84
N ASP A 221 -3.66 -12.73 -46.00
CA ASP A 221 -4.65 -11.66 -45.98
C ASP A 221 -4.03 -10.32 -46.39
N SER A 222 -4.82 -9.56 -47.16
CA SER A 222 -4.30 -8.64 -48.16
C SER A 222 -4.30 -7.19 -47.69
N ASN A 223 -3.24 -6.47 -48.03
CA ASN A 223 -3.08 -5.05 -47.70
C ASN A 223 -4.15 -4.18 -48.41
N CYS A 224 -4.93 -3.40 -47.68
CA CYS A 224 -5.87 -2.44 -48.27
C CYS A 224 -6.04 -1.13 -47.45
N GLY A 225 -5.73 -0.01 -48.12
CA GLY A 225 -6.37 1.30 -47.93
C GLY A 225 -6.12 2.09 -46.64
N ASP A 226 -5.32 3.16 -46.74
CA ASP A 226 -5.22 4.19 -45.68
C ASP A 226 -6.52 5.00 -45.51
N ASP A 227 -7.02 5.09 -44.27
CA ASP A 227 -7.82 6.21 -43.76
C ASP A 227 -7.25 6.62 -42.37
N PRO A 228 -6.79 7.88 -42.16
CA PRO A 228 -6.07 8.27 -40.93
C PRO A 228 -6.89 8.23 -39.63
N PHE A 229 -8.18 7.88 -39.67
CA PHE A 229 -9.09 7.97 -38.51
C PHE A 229 -9.64 6.63 -37.98
N GLU A 230 -9.34 5.47 -38.58
CA GLU A 230 -9.68 4.17 -37.97
C GLU A 230 -8.74 3.81 -36.80
N VAL A 231 -9.00 4.42 -35.65
CA VAL A 231 -8.43 3.99 -34.36
C VAL A 231 -8.88 2.56 -34.06
N ASN A 232 -7.95 1.58 -34.10
CA ASN A 232 -7.98 0.17 -33.61
C ASN A 232 -9.31 -0.38 -33.00
N SER A 233 -10.42 -0.24 -33.70
CA SER A 233 -11.76 -0.51 -33.16
C SER A 233 -12.04 -2.01 -33.18
N LEU A 234 -12.79 -2.51 -32.19
CA LEU A 234 -13.08 -3.95 -32.08
C LEU A 234 -13.83 -4.49 -33.31
N TYR A 235 -14.60 -3.62 -33.95
CA TYR A 235 -15.23 -3.74 -35.28
C TYR A 235 -15.60 -2.31 -35.75
N PRO A 236 -15.85 -2.07 -37.05
CA PRO A 236 -16.24 -0.75 -37.55
C PRO A 236 -17.43 -0.14 -36.80
N GLY A 237 -17.29 1.11 -36.35
CA GLY A 237 -18.30 1.81 -35.55
C GLY A 237 -18.39 1.38 -34.08
N CYS A 238 -17.52 0.49 -33.58
CA CYS A 238 -17.44 0.16 -32.16
C CYS A 238 -16.74 1.27 -31.37
N GLY A 239 -17.39 1.82 -30.34
CA GLY A 239 -16.76 2.75 -29.38
C GLY A 239 -15.76 2.11 -28.41
N LYS A 240 -15.25 0.91 -28.70
CA LYS A 240 -14.21 0.21 -27.94
C LYS A 240 -13.15 -0.34 -28.88
N THR A 241 -11.90 -0.30 -28.42
CA THR A 241 -10.76 -0.89 -29.13
C THR A 241 -10.64 -2.39 -28.89
N LYS A 242 -9.85 -3.06 -29.74
CA LYS A 242 -9.41 -4.45 -29.53
C LYS A 242 -8.74 -4.62 -28.16
N ASP A 243 -7.84 -3.71 -27.82
CA ASP A 243 -7.04 -3.70 -26.59
C ASP A 243 -7.92 -3.60 -25.35
N GLU A 244 -8.92 -2.71 -25.36
CA GLU A 244 -9.91 -2.58 -24.28
C GLU A 244 -10.73 -3.85 -24.05
N ALA A 245 -11.12 -4.53 -25.13
CA ALA A 245 -11.85 -5.79 -25.04
C ALA A 245 -10.99 -6.92 -24.47
N ILE A 246 -9.73 -7.05 -24.93
CA ILE A 246 -8.78 -8.05 -24.45
C ILE A 246 -8.41 -7.79 -22.98
N HIS A 247 -8.06 -6.55 -22.62
CA HIS A 247 -7.81 -6.14 -21.24
C HIS A 247 -9.02 -6.44 -20.34
N GLY A 248 -10.24 -6.14 -20.81
CA GLY A 248 -11.47 -6.46 -20.09
C GLY A 248 -11.59 -7.95 -19.76
N LEU A 249 -11.42 -8.82 -20.77
CA LEU A 249 -11.54 -10.27 -20.61
C LEU A 249 -10.42 -10.87 -19.73
N ILE A 250 -9.17 -10.45 -19.93
CA ILE A 250 -8.03 -10.92 -19.15
C ILE A 250 -8.10 -10.43 -17.70
N ASN A 251 -8.55 -9.20 -17.47
CA ASN A 251 -8.80 -8.68 -16.13
C ASN A 251 -9.92 -9.47 -15.41
N VAL A 252 -10.96 -9.94 -16.13
CA VAL A 252 -11.97 -10.85 -15.57
C VAL A 252 -11.36 -12.22 -15.23
N TYR A 253 -10.56 -12.80 -16.13
CA TYR A 253 -9.85 -14.06 -15.93
C TYR A 253 -8.98 -14.05 -14.67
N LEU A 254 -8.11 -13.04 -14.54
CA LEU A 254 -7.17 -12.90 -13.44
C LEU A 254 -7.88 -12.60 -12.11
N ARG A 255 -8.85 -11.66 -12.09
CA ARG A 255 -9.53 -11.25 -10.85
C ARG A 255 -10.41 -12.34 -10.25
N ASN A 256 -11.11 -13.11 -11.09
CA ASN A 256 -12.05 -14.13 -10.62
C ASN A 256 -11.40 -15.53 -10.51
N LYS A 257 -10.07 -15.61 -10.68
CA LYS A 257 -9.30 -16.87 -10.64
C LYS A 257 -9.88 -17.96 -11.56
N LEU A 258 -10.31 -17.57 -12.75
CA LEU A 258 -10.98 -18.49 -13.68
C LEU A 258 -10.02 -19.56 -14.20
N SER A 259 -10.53 -20.76 -14.47
CA SER A 259 -9.76 -21.78 -15.20
C SER A 259 -9.57 -21.39 -16.67
N LYS A 260 -8.56 -21.97 -17.34
CA LYS A 260 -8.38 -21.78 -18.80
C LYS A 260 -9.58 -22.27 -19.61
N ASN A 261 -10.33 -23.26 -19.11
CA ASN A 261 -11.57 -23.73 -19.72
C ASN A 261 -12.67 -22.67 -19.59
N ALA A 262 -12.88 -22.12 -18.39
CA ALA A 262 -13.82 -21.01 -18.20
C ALA A 262 -13.45 -19.80 -19.08
N LEU A 263 -12.16 -19.47 -19.23
CA LEU A 263 -11.71 -18.43 -20.17
C LEU A 263 -12.06 -18.76 -21.63
N LYS A 264 -11.96 -20.02 -22.06
CA LYS A 264 -12.37 -20.48 -23.39
C LYS A 264 -13.86 -20.28 -23.60
N ASP A 265 -14.68 -20.66 -22.63
CA ASP A 265 -16.13 -20.57 -22.72
C ASP A 265 -16.61 -19.10 -22.71
N PHE A 266 -16.02 -18.27 -21.85
CA PHE A 266 -16.24 -16.81 -21.86
C PHE A 266 -15.78 -16.16 -23.16
N LEU A 267 -14.62 -16.54 -23.72
CA LEU A 267 -14.15 -16.00 -25.00
C LEU A 267 -15.10 -16.39 -26.14
N ASN A 268 -15.52 -17.65 -26.20
CA ASN A 268 -16.46 -18.15 -27.20
C ASN A 268 -17.81 -17.41 -27.15
N LEU A 269 -18.36 -17.23 -25.94
CA LEU A 269 -19.60 -16.48 -25.72
C LEU A 269 -19.45 -15.00 -26.09
N TYR A 270 -18.32 -14.38 -25.75
CA TYR A 270 -18.04 -12.98 -26.08
C TYR A 270 -17.90 -12.79 -27.59
N VAL A 271 -17.13 -13.64 -28.27
CA VAL A 271 -16.93 -13.61 -29.73
C VAL A 271 -18.23 -13.90 -30.49
N SER A 272 -19.06 -14.85 -30.03
CA SER A 272 -20.35 -15.15 -30.67
C SER A 272 -21.39 -14.03 -30.51
N SER A 273 -21.18 -13.11 -29.56
CA SER A 273 -22.01 -11.93 -29.34
C SER A 273 -21.56 -10.70 -30.14
N LEU A 274 -20.46 -10.79 -30.89
CA LEU A 274 -19.91 -9.70 -31.69
C LEU A 274 -20.25 -9.85 -33.19
N PRO A 275 -20.30 -8.74 -33.96
CA PRO A 275 -20.41 -8.80 -35.43
C PRO A 275 -19.32 -9.67 -36.07
N THR A 276 -19.60 -10.30 -37.20
CA THR A 276 -18.69 -11.28 -37.84
C THR A 276 -17.31 -10.70 -38.18
N ASN A 277 -17.26 -9.41 -38.55
CA ASN A 277 -16.07 -8.64 -38.89
C ASN A 277 -15.29 -8.09 -37.68
N ASN A 278 -15.46 -8.66 -36.48
CA ASN A 278 -14.69 -8.25 -35.30
C ASN A 278 -13.26 -8.83 -35.28
N VAL A 279 -12.33 -8.03 -34.74
CA VAL A 279 -10.89 -8.34 -34.63
C VAL A 279 -10.48 -9.02 -33.32
N MET A 280 -11.44 -9.58 -32.57
CA MET A 280 -11.18 -10.27 -31.30
C MET A 280 -10.50 -11.62 -31.55
N PRO A 281 -9.48 -12.02 -30.73
CA PRO A 281 -8.85 -13.33 -30.83
C PRO A 281 -9.88 -14.47 -30.76
N ARG A 282 -9.81 -15.43 -31.70
CA ARG A 282 -10.78 -16.55 -31.79
C ARG A 282 -10.41 -17.78 -30.95
N SER A 283 -9.25 -17.77 -30.29
CA SER A 283 -8.80 -18.85 -29.40
C SER A 283 -8.12 -18.30 -28.15
N VAL A 284 -8.17 -19.06 -27.05
CA VAL A 284 -7.44 -18.73 -25.81
C VAL A 284 -5.93 -18.66 -26.06
N TYR A 285 -5.40 -19.45 -27.01
CA TYR A 285 -4.00 -19.37 -27.42
C TYR A 285 -3.67 -17.98 -27.96
N HIS A 286 -4.37 -17.49 -28.99
CA HIS A 286 -4.10 -16.16 -29.55
C HIS A 286 -4.40 -15.03 -28.57
N LEU A 287 -5.40 -15.19 -27.70
CA LEU A 287 -5.71 -14.23 -26.64
C LEU A 287 -4.53 -14.08 -25.66
N LEU A 288 -4.02 -15.18 -25.12
CA LEU A 288 -2.90 -15.18 -24.16
C LEU A 288 -1.58 -14.84 -24.85
N GLN A 289 -1.36 -15.28 -26.09
CA GLN A 289 -0.20 -14.93 -26.90
C GLN A 289 -0.13 -13.42 -27.16
N TYR A 290 -1.25 -12.80 -27.55
CA TYR A 290 -1.34 -11.36 -27.76
C TYR A 290 -0.95 -10.57 -26.50
N VAL A 291 -1.42 -11.00 -25.32
CA VAL A 291 -1.06 -10.38 -24.03
C VAL A 291 0.42 -10.61 -23.68
N ASN A 292 0.92 -11.84 -23.83
CA ASN A 292 2.30 -12.20 -23.54
C ASN A 292 3.30 -11.46 -24.42
N ASN A 293 2.97 -11.22 -25.70
CA ASN A 293 3.83 -10.48 -26.65
C ASN A 293 4.05 -9.01 -26.25
N LEU A 294 3.22 -8.45 -25.36
CA LEU A 294 3.36 -7.07 -24.86
C LEU A 294 4.29 -6.98 -23.64
N SER A 295 4.63 -8.12 -23.04
CA SER A 295 5.57 -8.27 -21.94
C SER A 295 6.88 -8.91 -22.41
N MET A 296 7.96 -8.73 -21.64
CA MET A 296 9.18 -9.50 -21.86
C MET A 296 8.87 -10.99 -21.62
N PRO A 297 9.28 -11.93 -22.50
CA PRO A 297 9.05 -13.36 -22.31
C PRO A 297 9.91 -13.90 -21.16
N CYS A 298 9.43 -13.68 -19.93
CA CYS A 298 10.20 -13.84 -18.69
C CYS A 298 10.80 -15.24 -18.57
N PHE A 299 10.04 -16.28 -18.94
CA PHE A 299 10.44 -17.68 -18.86
C PHE A 299 11.76 -17.99 -19.58
N ASN A 300 12.05 -17.31 -20.69
CA ASN A 300 13.28 -17.53 -21.48
C ASN A 300 14.53 -16.92 -20.82
N TYR A 301 14.36 -16.12 -19.76
CA TYR A 301 15.42 -15.33 -19.14
C TYR A 301 15.51 -15.46 -17.62
N VAL A 302 14.65 -16.27 -16.98
CA VAL A 302 14.68 -16.48 -15.53
C VAL A 302 16.02 -17.08 -15.09
N ILE A 303 16.62 -16.51 -14.05
CA ILE A 303 17.77 -17.06 -13.34
C ILE A 303 17.25 -17.69 -12.04
N GLU A 304 17.58 -18.97 -11.81
CA GLU A 304 17.33 -19.63 -10.53
C GLU A 304 18.54 -19.44 -9.60
N HIS A 305 18.30 -18.94 -8.39
CA HIS A 305 19.30 -18.81 -7.33
C HIS A 305 19.01 -19.80 -6.21
N PHE A 306 19.97 -20.69 -5.93
CA PHE A 306 19.84 -21.70 -4.87
C PHE A 306 20.49 -21.24 -3.57
N TYR A 307 19.91 -21.64 -2.44
CA TYR A 307 20.45 -21.34 -1.11
C TYR A 307 20.22 -22.49 -0.13
N CYS A 308 21.08 -22.64 0.87
CA CYS A 308 20.86 -23.58 1.96
C CYS A 308 19.91 -23.00 3.03
N ARG A 309 18.88 -23.76 3.44
CA ARG A 309 17.91 -23.31 4.44
C ARG A 309 18.49 -23.07 5.84
N PRO A 310 19.39 -23.94 6.37
CA PRO A 310 19.89 -23.75 7.74
C PRO A 310 20.89 -22.60 7.85
N GLY A 311 21.76 -22.44 6.85
CA GLY A 311 22.84 -21.44 6.86
C GLY A 311 22.51 -20.11 6.19
N MET A 312 21.49 -20.05 5.31
CA MET A 312 21.19 -18.88 4.48
C MET A 312 22.40 -18.41 3.66
N HIS A 313 23.10 -19.36 3.02
CA HIS A 313 24.17 -19.13 2.06
C HIS A 313 23.73 -19.50 0.65
N LEU A 314 24.12 -18.71 -0.35
CA LEU A 314 23.96 -19.07 -1.77
C LEU A 314 24.79 -20.33 -2.08
N VAL A 315 24.28 -21.20 -2.95
CA VAL A 315 24.99 -22.40 -3.43
C VAL A 315 24.93 -22.46 -4.96
N VAL A 316 26.01 -22.96 -5.57
CA VAL A 316 26.16 -22.99 -7.04
C VAL A 316 25.27 -24.04 -7.68
N SER A 317 25.05 -25.17 -7.01
CA SER A 317 24.14 -26.23 -7.47
C SER A 317 23.43 -26.90 -6.28
N LYS A 318 22.44 -27.74 -6.58
CA LYS A 318 21.81 -28.66 -5.62
C LYS A 318 22.47 -30.04 -5.56
N LEU A 319 23.52 -30.28 -6.36
CA LEU A 319 24.16 -31.59 -6.52
C LEU A 319 25.20 -31.87 -5.42
N GLU A 320 25.65 -30.83 -4.72
CA GLU A 320 26.67 -30.90 -3.67
C GLU A 320 26.13 -30.27 -2.37
N PRO A 321 26.48 -30.79 -1.19
CA PRO A 321 26.15 -30.15 0.09
C PRO A 321 26.69 -28.71 0.18
N CYS A 322 26.02 -27.86 0.96
CA CYS A 322 26.48 -26.48 1.15
C CYS A 322 27.89 -26.43 1.78
N ALA A 323 28.88 -25.88 1.07
CA ALA A 323 30.28 -25.79 1.51
C ALA A 323 30.49 -25.12 2.89
N THR A 324 29.55 -24.30 3.37
CA THR A 324 29.65 -23.59 4.67
C THR A 324 28.97 -24.32 5.83
N CYS A 325 27.92 -25.11 5.59
CA CYS A 325 27.13 -25.74 6.66
C CYS A 325 26.78 -27.21 6.42
N ASN A 326 27.36 -27.82 5.39
CA ASN A 326 27.19 -29.20 4.95
C ASN A 326 25.73 -29.68 4.78
N SER A 327 24.80 -28.75 4.59
CA SER A 327 23.36 -29.03 4.44
C SER A 327 22.98 -29.25 2.99
N GLU A 328 22.21 -30.31 2.73
CA GLU A 328 21.53 -30.61 1.45
C GLU A 328 20.11 -30.03 1.37
N ASN A 329 19.61 -29.40 2.45
CA ASN A 329 18.28 -28.79 2.48
C ASN A 329 18.28 -27.42 1.75
N PHE A 330 17.96 -27.43 0.44
CA PHE A 330 18.03 -26.24 -0.42
C PHE A 330 16.68 -25.60 -0.74
N GLY A 331 16.63 -24.27 -0.69
CA GLY A 331 15.59 -23.45 -1.29
C GLY A 331 16.01 -22.87 -2.65
N VAL A 332 15.08 -22.20 -3.31
CA VAL A 332 15.29 -21.47 -4.57
C VAL A 332 14.56 -20.13 -4.51
N PHE A 333 15.14 -19.10 -5.12
CA PHE A 333 14.44 -17.88 -5.51
C PHE A 333 14.79 -17.52 -6.95
N TYR A 334 14.03 -16.61 -7.54
CA TYR A 334 14.05 -16.34 -8.97
C TYR A 334 14.41 -14.88 -9.26
N GLU A 335 15.18 -14.66 -10.32
CA GLU A 335 15.54 -13.34 -10.86
C GLU A 335 15.13 -13.23 -12.34
N LEU A 336 14.70 -12.03 -12.74
CA LEU A 336 14.56 -11.56 -14.11
C LEU A 336 15.69 -10.53 -14.41
N PRO A 337 16.55 -10.75 -15.41
CA PRO A 337 17.73 -9.92 -15.63
C PRO A 337 17.39 -8.44 -15.87
N LEU A 338 17.84 -7.57 -14.96
CA LEU A 338 17.50 -6.14 -14.96
C LEU A 338 17.83 -5.44 -16.29
N GLU A 339 19.01 -5.72 -16.85
CA GLU A 339 19.46 -5.18 -18.15
C GLU A 339 18.44 -5.48 -19.28
N LYS A 340 17.93 -6.71 -19.34
CA LYS A 340 16.95 -7.13 -20.36
C LYS A 340 15.60 -6.44 -20.17
N ILE A 341 15.17 -6.28 -18.91
CA ILE A 341 13.93 -5.53 -18.60
C ILE A 341 14.08 -4.09 -19.09
N ILE A 342 15.14 -3.38 -18.67
CA ILE A 342 15.34 -1.97 -19.03
C ILE A 342 15.45 -1.80 -20.55
N LYS A 343 16.19 -2.66 -21.23
CA LYS A 343 16.28 -2.67 -22.70
C LYS A 343 14.91 -2.86 -23.35
N PHE A 344 14.14 -3.86 -22.91
CA PHE A 344 12.79 -4.12 -23.42
C PHE A 344 11.85 -2.91 -23.23
N LEU A 345 11.95 -2.17 -22.12
CA LEU A 345 11.11 -0.99 -21.90
C LEU A 345 11.42 0.14 -22.90
N PHE A 346 12.68 0.36 -23.24
CA PHE A 346 13.07 1.33 -24.25
C PHE A 346 12.71 0.88 -25.67
N GLU A 347 12.99 -0.38 -26.02
CA GLU A 347 12.85 -0.89 -27.39
C GLU A 347 11.41 -1.29 -27.75
N HIS A 348 10.55 -1.58 -26.77
CA HIS A 348 9.19 -2.08 -27.02
C HIS A 348 8.06 -1.39 -26.23
N ARG A 349 8.37 -0.55 -25.23
CA ARG A 349 7.35 0.10 -24.39
C ARG A 349 7.31 1.63 -24.46
N GLY A 350 7.99 2.23 -25.43
CA GLY A 350 7.97 3.68 -25.66
C GLY A 350 8.49 4.50 -24.46
N LEU A 351 9.36 3.91 -23.64
CA LEU A 351 9.86 4.56 -22.41
C LEU A 351 10.55 5.90 -22.72
N ALA A 352 11.29 5.99 -23.83
CA ALA A 352 11.90 7.23 -24.29
C ALA A 352 10.86 8.35 -24.51
N ASP A 353 9.81 8.08 -25.29
CA ASP A 353 8.73 9.04 -25.58
C ASP A 353 7.99 9.52 -24.32
N LEU A 354 7.88 8.67 -23.29
CA LEU A 354 7.26 9.02 -22.01
C LEU A 354 8.18 9.91 -21.17
N ILE A 355 9.48 9.63 -21.15
CA ILE A 355 10.50 10.46 -20.48
C ILE A 355 10.56 11.84 -21.14
N ASP A 356 10.55 11.90 -22.48
CA ASP A 356 10.60 13.14 -23.26
C ASP A 356 9.43 14.06 -22.89
N LYS A 357 8.20 13.56 -23.10
CA LYS A 357 6.97 14.27 -22.76
C LYS A 357 6.91 14.68 -21.30
N TYR A 358 7.44 13.87 -20.38
CA TYR A 358 7.47 14.27 -18.97
C TYR A 358 8.46 15.39 -18.73
N SER A 359 9.69 15.27 -19.25
CA SER A 359 10.77 16.24 -19.05
C SER A 359 10.45 17.64 -19.59
N GLU A 360 9.75 17.74 -20.72
CA GLU A 360 9.30 18.99 -21.35
C GLU A 360 8.26 19.74 -20.48
N ASN A 361 7.47 19.01 -19.68
CA ASN A 361 6.38 19.57 -18.87
C ASN A 361 6.79 19.96 -17.44
N ARG A 362 8.09 19.94 -17.08
CA ARG A 362 8.57 20.24 -15.72
C ARG A 362 9.18 21.65 -15.61
N GLY A 363 8.67 22.44 -14.66
CA GLY A 363 9.25 23.72 -14.26
C GLY A 363 10.54 23.56 -13.45
N ARG A 364 11.38 24.61 -13.42
CA ARG A 364 12.62 24.69 -12.65
C ARG A 364 12.66 25.98 -11.81
N ASP A 365 11.88 26.00 -10.73
CA ASP A 365 11.63 27.18 -9.89
C ASP A 365 11.83 26.89 -8.38
N GLY A 366 12.46 25.77 -8.03
CA GLY A 366 12.73 25.35 -6.65
C GLY A 366 11.52 24.78 -5.90
N VAL A 367 10.35 24.67 -6.54
CA VAL A 367 9.15 24.10 -5.94
C VAL A 367 9.12 22.58 -6.15
N ILE A 368 8.97 21.83 -5.06
CA ILE A 368 8.98 20.36 -5.07
C ILE A 368 7.63 19.86 -5.60
N ARG A 369 7.64 19.20 -6.76
CA ARG A 369 6.44 18.62 -7.38
C ARG A 369 6.53 17.11 -7.56
N ASP A 370 7.73 16.55 -7.49
CA ASP A 370 7.95 15.14 -7.73
C ASP A 370 9.25 14.64 -7.05
N VAL A 371 9.49 13.33 -7.04
CA VAL A 371 10.77 12.74 -6.58
C VAL A 371 11.97 13.28 -7.36
N LEU A 372 11.80 13.61 -8.64
CA LEU A 372 12.85 14.21 -9.46
C LEU A 372 13.23 15.66 -9.05
N ASP A 373 12.53 16.27 -8.09
CA ASP A 373 12.89 17.55 -7.45
C ASP A 373 13.62 17.38 -6.11
N GLY A 374 13.66 16.16 -5.56
CA GLY A 374 14.20 15.88 -4.23
C GLY A 374 15.73 16.05 -4.17
N SER A 375 16.23 16.53 -3.02
CA SER A 375 17.68 16.76 -2.84
C SER A 375 18.52 15.49 -3.04
N GLU A 376 17.99 14.32 -2.69
CA GLU A 376 18.69 13.05 -2.84
C GLU A 376 18.70 12.56 -4.29
N TYR A 377 17.64 12.83 -5.06
CA TYR A 377 17.64 12.56 -6.51
C TYR A 377 18.76 13.36 -7.19
N LEU A 378 18.89 14.65 -6.87
CA LEU A 378 19.94 15.52 -7.40
C LEU A 378 21.34 15.07 -6.93
N ARG A 379 21.50 14.69 -5.65
CA ARG A 379 22.75 14.13 -5.11
C ARG A 379 23.16 12.86 -5.85
N VAL A 380 22.21 11.95 -6.09
CA VAL A 380 22.46 10.66 -6.74
C VAL A 380 23.02 10.82 -8.15
N TRP A 381 22.70 11.91 -8.86
CA TRP A 381 23.18 12.19 -10.24
C TRP A 381 24.25 13.29 -10.33
N SER A 382 24.86 13.70 -9.20
CA SER A 382 25.79 14.85 -9.15
C SER A 382 27.13 14.64 -9.87
N ASP A 383 27.55 13.39 -10.08
CA ASP A 383 28.80 12.97 -10.74
C ASP A 383 28.76 13.10 -12.27
N VAL A 384 27.61 12.79 -12.89
CA VAL A 384 27.42 12.81 -14.35
C VAL A 384 26.43 13.88 -14.85
N GLY A 385 25.73 14.54 -13.91
CA GLY A 385 24.59 15.40 -14.18
C GLY A 385 23.32 14.62 -14.54
N VAL A 386 22.16 15.25 -14.37
CA VAL A 386 20.87 14.68 -14.81
C VAL A 386 20.79 14.71 -16.33
N LYS A 387 21.19 13.60 -16.96
CA LYS A 387 21.17 13.40 -18.42
C LYS A 387 19.84 12.78 -18.89
N LYS A 388 19.54 12.98 -20.17
CA LYS A 388 18.37 12.36 -20.82
C LYS A 388 18.46 10.82 -20.77
N TYR A 389 17.32 10.17 -20.55
CA TYR A 389 17.17 8.71 -20.46
C TYR A 389 17.97 7.99 -19.35
N GLN A 390 18.52 8.70 -18.37
CA GLN A 390 19.04 8.07 -17.16
C GLN A 390 17.87 7.60 -16.30
N LEU A 391 17.99 6.43 -15.65
CA LEU A 391 16.86 5.82 -14.94
C LEU A 391 17.10 5.71 -13.43
N THR A 392 16.14 6.20 -12.66
CA THR A 392 16.10 6.08 -11.20
C THR A 392 14.98 5.14 -10.80
N LEU A 393 15.33 4.12 -10.02
CA LEU A 393 14.42 3.09 -9.56
C LEU A 393 14.06 3.32 -8.09
N ILE A 394 12.75 3.28 -7.78
CA ILE A 394 12.28 3.04 -6.41
C ILE A 394 12.03 1.54 -6.28
N LEU A 395 12.68 0.90 -5.30
CA LEU A 395 12.48 -0.52 -4.97
C LEU A 395 11.35 -0.70 -3.95
N ASN A 396 10.72 -1.87 -3.96
CA ASN A 396 9.81 -2.31 -2.90
C ASN A 396 9.94 -3.82 -2.68
N THR A 397 9.80 -4.26 -1.43
CA THR A 397 9.64 -5.67 -1.09
C THR A 397 8.80 -5.82 0.18
N ASP A 398 7.87 -6.78 0.18
CA ASP A 398 7.03 -7.15 1.32
C ASP A 398 6.60 -8.63 1.22
N GLY A 399 6.11 -9.21 2.33
CA GLY A 399 5.73 -10.61 2.45
C GLY A 399 4.25 -10.86 2.16
N VAL A 400 3.95 -11.19 0.90
CA VAL A 400 2.60 -11.41 0.37
C VAL A 400 2.11 -12.83 0.68
N SER A 401 0.89 -12.95 1.21
CA SER A 401 0.20 -14.23 1.43
C SER A 401 -0.72 -14.57 0.24
N PRO A 402 -0.47 -15.66 -0.51
CA PRO A 402 -1.26 -16.01 -1.70
C PRO A 402 -2.64 -16.63 -1.37
N HIS A 403 -2.78 -17.20 -0.17
CA HIS A 403 -4.02 -17.81 0.30
C HIS A 403 -4.30 -17.34 1.72
N ALA A 404 -5.53 -16.89 2.00
CA ALA A 404 -5.93 -16.38 3.30
C ALA A 404 -5.85 -17.41 4.45
N SER A 405 -5.77 -18.71 4.11
CA SER A 405 -5.72 -19.84 5.04
C SER A 405 -4.34 -20.50 5.17
N SER A 406 -3.31 -20.03 4.45
CA SER A 406 -1.97 -20.65 4.49
C SER A 406 -0.93 -19.76 5.17
N LYS A 407 0.04 -20.39 5.84
CA LYS A 407 1.21 -19.69 6.41
C LYS A 407 2.30 -19.37 5.37
N ALA A 408 2.14 -19.83 4.13
CA ALA A 408 3.13 -19.57 3.08
C ALA A 408 3.12 -18.08 2.69
N LYS A 409 4.31 -17.53 2.46
CA LYS A 409 4.48 -16.17 1.95
C LYS A 409 5.48 -16.17 0.81
N PHE A 410 5.22 -15.35 -0.20
CA PHE A 410 6.20 -15.01 -1.22
C PHE A 410 6.61 -13.56 -1.05
N TRP A 411 7.85 -13.23 -1.40
CA TRP A 411 8.37 -11.88 -1.32
C TRP A 411 8.86 -11.47 -2.71
N PRO A 412 8.11 -10.64 -3.46
CA PRO A 412 8.65 -10.02 -4.65
C PRO A 412 9.65 -8.92 -4.23
N LEU A 413 10.69 -8.74 -5.03
CA LEU A 413 11.40 -7.47 -5.14
C LEU A 413 10.90 -6.79 -6.42
N MET A 414 10.22 -5.66 -6.23
CA MET A 414 9.68 -4.84 -7.31
C MET A 414 10.49 -3.56 -7.46
N PHE A 415 10.43 -2.96 -8.63
CA PHE A 415 10.90 -1.60 -8.86
C PHE A 415 9.95 -0.80 -9.74
N THR A 416 10.00 0.52 -9.61
CA THR A 416 9.27 1.46 -10.48
C THR A 416 10.24 2.53 -11.00
N ILE A 417 10.12 2.92 -12.27
CA ILE A 417 10.93 3.97 -12.91
C ILE A 417 10.35 5.36 -12.61
N MET A 418 11.20 6.32 -12.27
CA MET A 418 10.78 7.65 -11.83
C MET A 418 10.71 8.70 -12.95
N GLU A 419 11.46 8.55 -14.03
CA GLU A 419 11.57 9.56 -15.10
C GLU A 419 10.34 9.66 -16.02
N ILE A 420 9.24 8.98 -15.67
CA ILE A 420 7.95 8.99 -16.37
C ILE A 420 6.85 9.71 -15.55
N PRO A 421 5.75 10.16 -16.18
CA PRO A 421 4.69 10.88 -15.48
C PRO A 421 4.10 10.09 -14.29
N PRO A 422 3.89 10.70 -13.11
CA PRO A 422 3.47 9.98 -11.90
C PRO A 422 2.22 9.10 -12.08
N ARG A 423 1.21 9.58 -12.81
CA ARG A 423 -0.03 8.83 -13.09
C ARG A 423 0.18 7.56 -13.94
N LEU A 424 1.36 7.37 -14.54
CA LEU A 424 1.73 6.19 -15.31
C LEU A 424 2.72 5.28 -14.57
N ARG A 425 3.28 5.70 -13.43
CA ARG A 425 4.32 4.93 -12.71
C ARG A 425 3.85 3.54 -12.30
N SER A 426 2.62 3.38 -11.82
CA SER A 426 2.04 2.07 -11.50
C SER A 426 1.90 1.13 -12.70
N SER A 427 1.98 1.63 -13.93
CA SER A 427 2.04 0.83 -15.17
C SER A 427 3.46 0.43 -15.59
N PHE A 428 4.47 0.90 -14.85
CA PHE A 428 5.90 0.57 -14.99
C PHE A 428 6.49 0.07 -13.66
N THR A 429 5.64 -0.34 -12.71
CA THR A 429 6.02 -1.14 -11.56
C THR A 429 6.20 -2.58 -12.03
N LEU A 430 7.42 -3.10 -11.92
CA LEU A 430 7.84 -4.39 -12.44
C LEU A 430 8.46 -5.24 -11.33
N VAL A 431 8.33 -6.56 -11.43
CA VAL A 431 9.01 -7.51 -10.54
C VAL A 431 10.40 -7.78 -11.13
N TRP A 432 11.46 -7.60 -10.35
CA TRP A 432 12.79 -8.12 -10.68
C TRP A 432 12.93 -9.56 -10.22
N GLY A 433 12.48 -9.90 -9.02
CA GLY A 433 12.73 -11.23 -8.47
C GLY A 433 11.73 -11.64 -7.42
N ILE A 434 11.68 -12.94 -7.13
CA ILE A 434 10.68 -13.56 -6.27
C ILE A 434 11.35 -14.59 -5.37
N TRP A 435 11.29 -14.33 -4.06
CA TRP A 435 11.55 -15.34 -3.03
C TRP A 435 10.28 -16.13 -2.73
N PHE A 436 10.36 -17.46 -2.79
CA PHE A 436 9.27 -18.34 -2.42
C PHE A 436 9.77 -19.46 -1.51
N ASP A 437 9.42 -19.39 -0.22
CA ASP A 437 9.59 -20.52 0.70
C ASP A 437 8.40 -20.60 1.67
N LYS A 438 7.89 -21.82 1.89
CA LYS A 438 6.67 -22.04 2.68
C LYS A 438 6.87 -21.83 4.19
N LYS A 439 8.11 -21.74 4.66
CA LYS A 439 8.48 -21.65 6.08
C LYS A 439 9.38 -20.45 6.40
N LEU A 440 10.20 -20.01 5.45
CA LEU A 440 11.30 -19.07 5.72
C LEU A 440 11.12 -17.73 5.01
N LYS A 441 11.14 -16.64 5.79
CA LYS A 441 11.28 -15.26 5.28
C LYS A 441 12.66 -15.10 4.60
N PRO A 442 12.80 -14.23 3.59
CA PRO A 442 14.09 -13.98 2.95
C PRO A 442 15.09 -13.41 3.95
N ASN A 443 16.32 -13.94 3.91
CA ASN A 443 17.48 -13.18 4.39
C ASN A 443 17.74 -12.09 3.34
N MET A 444 17.45 -10.82 3.68
CA MET A 444 17.54 -9.71 2.72
C MET A 444 18.95 -9.51 2.15
N ASN A 445 20.01 -9.76 2.93
CA ASN A 445 21.38 -9.69 2.44
C ASN A 445 21.69 -10.76 1.38
N LEU A 446 21.04 -11.93 1.45
CA LEU A 446 21.16 -12.97 0.44
C LEU A 446 20.26 -12.70 -0.78
N PHE A 447 19.00 -12.33 -0.54
CA PHE A 447 18.00 -12.12 -1.60
C PHE A 447 18.33 -10.91 -2.51
N LEU A 448 18.84 -9.82 -1.93
CA LEU A 448 19.18 -8.62 -2.69
C LEU A 448 20.56 -8.68 -3.36
N LYS A 449 21.43 -9.63 -2.98
CA LYS A 449 22.82 -9.71 -3.48
C LYS A 449 22.92 -9.79 -5.02
N PRO A 450 22.12 -10.61 -5.74
CA PRO A 450 22.18 -10.65 -7.19
C PRO A 450 21.71 -9.33 -7.82
N PHE A 451 20.66 -8.69 -7.28
CA PHE A 451 20.18 -7.39 -7.75
C PHE A 451 21.25 -6.29 -7.62
N VAL A 452 21.90 -6.20 -6.45
CA VAL A 452 22.99 -5.24 -6.21
C VAL A 452 24.15 -5.50 -7.17
N SER A 453 24.52 -6.77 -7.36
CA SER A 453 25.59 -7.17 -8.28
C SER A 453 25.26 -6.79 -9.73
N SER A 454 24.00 -6.96 -10.15
CA SER A 454 23.50 -6.53 -11.47
C SER A 454 23.60 -5.01 -11.66
N LEU A 455 23.18 -4.22 -10.67
CA LEU A 455 23.29 -2.76 -10.71
C LEU A 455 24.75 -2.25 -10.73
N VAL A 456 25.63 -2.84 -9.91
CA VAL A 456 27.06 -2.50 -9.90
C VAL A 456 27.66 -2.79 -11.27
N LYS A 457 27.37 -3.98 -11.85
CA LYS A 457 27.80 -4.36 -13.19
C LYS A 457 27.35 -3.33 -14.23
N ILE A 458 26.04 -3.05 -14.32
CA ILE A 458 25.43 -2.09 -15.27
C ILE A 458 26.08 -0.71 -15.18
N ASN A 459 26.35 -0.19 -13.97
CA ASN A 459 27.00 1.11 -13.81
C ASN A 459 28.49 1.06 -14.20
N SER A 460 29.20 -0.04 -13.89
CA SER A 460 30.62 -0.20 -14.23
C SER A 460 30.88 -0.39 -15.73
N GLU A 461 29.94 -1.00 -16.46
CA GLU A 461 30.00 -1.23 -17.91
C GLU A 461 29.48 -0.04 -18.75
N GLY A 462 29.12 1.07 -18.10
CA GLY A 462 28.67 2.31 -18.78
C GLY A 462 27.17 2.41 -19.06
N GLY A 463 26.38 1.40 -18.67
CA GLY A 463 24.91 1.40 -18.74
C GLY A 463 24.31 0.38 -19.72
N VAL A 464 22.99 0.35 -19.79
CA VAL A 464 22.22 -0.53 -20.69
C VAL A 464 22.16 0.08 -22.09
N SER A 465 22.58 -0.66 -23.12
CA SER A 465 22.54 -0.23 -24.52
C SER A 465 21.26 -0.67 -25.24
N TRP A 466 20.53 0.29 -25.82
CA TRP A 466 19.23 0.11 -26.46
C TRP A 466 19.10 0.94 -27.74
N LYS A 467 18.30 0.46 -28.69
CA LYS A 467 17.98 1.16 -29.94
C LYS A 467 16.62 1.85 -29.84
N ASN A 468 16.58 3.15 -30.06
CA ASN A 468 15.33 3.91 -30.12
C ASN A 468 14.46 3.41 -31.30
N PRO A 469 13.22 2.95 -31.06
CA PRO A 469 12.37 2.42 -32.15
C PRO A 469 12.02 3.48 -33.20
N THR A 470 11.80 4.72 -32.75
CA THR A 470 11.35 5.86 -33.57
C THR A 470 12.48 6.45 -34.40
N THR A 471 13.68 6.61 -33.83
CA THR A 471 14.83 7.26 -34.50
C THR A 471 15.89 6.30 -35.02
N SER A 472 15.80 5.01 -34.67
CA SER A 472 16.83 3.99 -34.89
C SER A 472 18.22 4.29 -34.29
N LEU A 473 18.39 5.36 -33.52
CA LEU A 473 19.64 5.68 -32.84
C LEU A 473 19.89 4.73 -31.66
N THR A 474 21.15 4.39 -31.44
CA THR A 474 21.56 3.64 -30.24
C THR A 474 21.86 4.63 -29.10
N HIS A 475 21.33 4.35 -27.91
CA HIS A 475 21.56 5.10 -26.69
C HIS A 475 22.06 4.17 -25.58
N THR A 476 22.63 4.76 -24.53
CA THR A 476 23.08 4.04 -23.34
C THR A 476 22.57 4.74 -22.08
N SER A 477 21.94 3.96 -21.20
CA SER A 477 21.28 4.46 -19.99
C SER A 477 21.89 3.83 -18.74
N LEU A 478 22.40 4.64 -17.82
CA LEU A 478 22.73 4.19 -16.47
C LEU A 478 21.44 4.00 -15.68
N VAL A 479 21.51 3.12 -14.68
CA VAL A 479 20.37 2.73 -13.85
C VAL A 479 20.81 2.81 -12.39
N ARG A 480 20.13 3.63 -11.58
CA ARG A 480 20.44 3.81 -10.15
C ARG A 480 19.20 3.50 -9.32
N ALA A 481 19.37 2.83 -8.18
CA ALA A 481 18.27 2.41 -7.31
C ALA A 481 18.47 2.93 -5.87
N PRO A 482 18.43 4.25 -5.64
CA PRO A 482 18.87 4.84 -4.38
C PRO A 482 17.79 4.85 -3.30
N LEU A 483 16.55 4.45 -3.63
CA LEU A 483 15.38 4.57 -2.76
C LEU A 483 14.59 3.25 -2.70
N ILE A 484 14.18 2.88 -1.48
CA ILE A 484 13.47 1.66 -1.13
C ILE A 484 12.24 2.03 -0.28
N VAL A 485 11.09 1.58 -0.70
CA VAL A 485 9.79 1.73 -0.03
C VAL A 485 9.45 0.38 0.60
N ALA A 486 9.41 0.32 1.93
CA ALA A 486 9.22 -0.93 2.67
C ALA A 486 8.50 -0.68 4.01
N ASP A 487 7.77 -1.69 4.49
CA ASP A 487 7.14 -1.66 5.81
C ASP A 487 8.20 -1.69 6.94
N ALA A 488 7.79 -1.60 8.21
CA ALA A 488 8.75 -1.51 9.32
C ALA A 488 9.61 -2.79 9.53
N PRO A 489 9.04 -4.01 9.56
CA PRO A 489 9.77 -5.27 9.45
C PRO A 489 10.73 -5.36 8.25
N ALA A 490 10.25 -5.14 7.03
CA ALA A 490 11.03 -5.27 5.80
C ALA A 490 12.19 -4.27 5.77
N ARG A 491 11.95 -3.01 6.17
CA ARG A 491 13.00 -1.98 6.33
C ARG A 491 14.09 -2.41 7.32
N ALA A 492 13.73 -3.03 8.44
CA ALA A 492 14.71 -3.53 9.40
C ALA A 492 15.56 -4.65 8.79
N GLY A 493 14.96 -5.57 8.03
CA GLY A 493 15.67 -6.60 7.28
C GLY A 493 16.63 -6.02 6.23
N VAL A 494 16.15 -5.10 5.39
CA VAL A 494 16.91 -4.46 4.31
C VAL A 494 18.11 -3.66 4.83
N LEU A 495 17.98 -2.95 5.95
CA LEU A 495 19.08 -2.21 6.57
C LEU A 495 19.97 -3.06 7.51
N ASN A 496 19.68 -4.35 7.65
CA ASN A 496 20.25 -5.24 8.68
C ASN A 496 20.21 -4.61 10.09
N MET A 497 19.07 -4.01 10.44
CA MET A 497 18.82 -3.32 11.71
C MET A 497 17.94 -4.15 12.65
N GLN A 498 17.94 -3.76 13.93
CA GLN A 498 16.96 -4.20 14.91
C GLN A 498 15.57 -3.62 14.61
N GLU A 499 14.53 -4.39 14.92
CA GLU A 499 13.14 -4.02 14.64
C GLU A 499 12.61 -2.82 15.45
N HIS A 500 11.42 -2.37 15.04
CA HIS A 500 10.67 -1.19 15.51
C HIS A 500 10.49 -1.05 17.04
N GLN A 501 10.65 -2.12 17.82
CA GLN A 501 10.52 -2.11 19.29
C GLN A 501 11.86 -2.02 20.05
N SER A 502 12.99 -1.99 19.35
CA SER A 502 14.34 -2.07 19.93
C SER A 502 14.81 -0.78 20.65
N LYS A 503 16.03 -0.81 21.20
CA LYS A 503 16.65 0.34 21.89
C LYS A 503 16.92 1.52 20.94
N TYR A 504 17.23 1.23 19.67
CA TYR A 504 17.58 2.20 18.62
C TYR A 504 16.92 1.83 17.29
N ALA A 505 15.58 1.78 17.27
CA ALA A 505 14.85 1.23 16.14
C ALA A 505 14.71 2.17 14.93
N CYS A 506 14.87 3.49 15.12
CA CYS A 506 14.68 4.46 14.05
C CYS A 506 15.87 4.42 13.07
N ASN A 507 15.58 4.38 11.77
CA ASN A 507 16.58 4.44 10.70
C ASN A 507 16.94 5.88 10.29
N ALA A 508 16.08 6.87 10.55
CA ALA A 508 16.36 8.27 10.25
C ALA A 508 17.22 8.97 11.31
N CYS A 509 17.03 8.64 12.60
CA CYS A 509 17.76 9.26 13.71
C CYS A 509 18.18 8.24 14.79
N GLU A 510 19.01 8.68 15.72
CA GLU A 510 19.57 7.84 16.78
C GLU A 510 18.81 7.93 18.11
N GLN A 511 17.53 8.31 18.09
CA GLN A 511 16.75 8.42 19.33
C GLN A 511 16.65 7.06 20.06
N LYS A 512 17.23 6.99 21.26
CA LYS A 512 17.09 5.88 22.20
C LYS A 512 15.65 5.78 22.71
N THR A 513 15.07 4.58 22.73
CA THR A 513 13.76 4.33 23.32
C THR A 513 13.82 4.19 24.85
N SER A 514 12.82 4.74 25.52
CA SER A 514 12.61 4.67 26.97
C SER A 514 11.78 3.42 27.32
N LYS A 515 12.14 2.68 28.38
CA LYS A 515 11.28 1.63 28.96
C LYS A 515 10.24 2.35 29.83
N LEU A 516 8.94 2.26 29.50
CA LEU A 516 7.91 2.79 30.38
C LEU A 516 7.73 1.91 31.64
N PRO A 517 7.15 2.45 32.74
CA PRO A 517 6.69 1.65 33.86
C PRO A 517 5.76 0.52 33.38
N PRO A 518 5.83 -0.68 34.00
CA PRO A 518 4.88 -1.74 33.69
C PRO A 518 3.46 -1.29 34.09
N PRO A 519 2.41 -1.70 33.35
CA PRO A 519 1.03 -1.47 33.78
C PRO A 519 0.79 -2.11 35.17
N PRO A 520 -0.18 -1.58 35.95
CA PRO A 520 -0.67 -2.28 37.14
C PRO A 520 -0.98 -3.74 36.79
N THR A 521 -0.39 -4.64 37.57
CA THR A 521 -0.54 -6.09 37.40
C THR A 521 -1.42 -6.58 38.53
N LEU A 522 -2.53 -7.26 38.20
CA LEU A 522 -3.42 -7.79 39.24
C LEU A 522 -2.72 -8.93 39.99
N PRO A 523 -3.04 -9.19 41.28
CA PRO A 523 -2.52 -10.33 42.00
C PRO A 523 -2.80 -11.64 41.23
N GLY A 524 -1.74 -12.40 40.94
CA GLY A 524 -1.81 -13.64 40.16
C GLY A 524 -1.62 -13.49 38.64
N GLU A 525 -1.62 -12.29 38.07
CA GLU A 525 -1.20 -12.10 36.67
C GLU A 525 0.33 -12.15 36.51
N ARG A 526 0.81 -12.69 35.38
CA ARG A 526 2.23 -12.60 35.00
C ARG A 526 2.63 -11.12 34.86
N LYS A 527 3.80 -10.74 35.40
CA LYS A 527 4.37 -9.38 35.25
C LYS A 527 4.39 -8.97 33.78
N LYS A 528 3.66 -7.91 33.43
CA LYS A 528 3.55 -7.41 32.06
C LYS A 528 4.89 -6.80 31.61
N ILE A 529 5.36 -7.19 30.41
CA ILE A 529 6.64 -6.73 29.86
C ILE A 529 6.64 -5.20 29.69
N ARG A 530 7.71 -4.54 30.14
CA ARG A 530 7.91 -3.08 29.97
C ARG A 530 8.05 -2.75 28.48
N LYS A 531 7.04 -2.11 27.90
CA LYS A 531 7.09 -1.67 26.50
C LYS A 531 8.06 -0.49 26.31
N ARG A 532 8.79 -0.51 25.21
CA ARG A 532 9.67 0.59 24.77
C ARG A 532 8.89 1.65 23.99
N ARG A 533 9.23 2.92 24.19
CA ARG A 533 8.56 4.08 23.55
C ARG A 533 9.54 5.18 23.15
N PHE A 534 9.17 5.92 22.11
CA PHE A 534 9.89 7.10 21.62
C PHE A 534 9.32 8.37 22.28
N THR A 535 9.43 8.46 23.61
CA THR A 535 9.02 9.65 24.37
C THR A 535 9.58 10.92 23.72
N PHE A 536 8.73 11.94 23.55
CA PHE A 536 9.13 13.17 22.86
C PHE A 536 10.35 13.84 23.52
N LYS A 537 11.13 14.57 22.72
CA LYS A 537 12.27 15.34 23.16
C LYS A 537 12.26 16.71 22.49
N GLU A 538 12.42 17.78 23.27
CA GLU A 538 12.51 19.12 22.70
C GLU A 538 13.75 19.25 21.80
N ILE A 539 14.92 18.82 22.26
CA ILE A 539 16.10 18.74 21.40
C ILE A 539 15.95 17.51 20.51
N ALA A 540 15.89 17.75 19.19
CA ALA A 540 15.80 16.69 18.19
C ALA A 540 17.00 15.74 18.29
N ALA A 541 16.76 14.43 18.15
CA ALA A 541 17.84 13.46 18.13
C ALA A 541 18.68 13.61 16.85
N THR A 542 19.99 13.36 16.95
CA THR A 542 20.90 13.43 15.82
C THR A 542 20.43 12.50 14.70
N LEU A 543 20.32 13.04 13.48
CA LEU A 543 20.06 12.27 12.28
C LEU A 543 21.21 11.28 12.03
N ARG A 544 20.89 10.14 11.44
CA ARG A 544 21.92 9.22 10.94
C ARG A 544 22.59 9.82 9.71
N THR A 545 23.82 9.38 9.44
CA THR A 545 24.57 9.67 8.21
C THR A 545 25.17 8.37 7.70
N ASN A 546 25.45 8.27 6.39
CA ASN A 546 25.99 7.05 5.77
C ASN A 546 27.21 6.50 6.53
N HIS A 547 28.22 7.36 6.74
CA HIS A 547 29.45 7.03 7.47
C HIS A 547 29.18 6.41 8.85
N ARG A 548 28.23 6.98 9.62
CA ARG A 548 27.91 6.50 10.97
C ARG A 548 27.13 5.19 10.94
N MET A 549 26.30 4.96 9.93
CA MET A 549 25.61 3.69 9.73
C MET A 549 26.58 2.58 9.33
N LEU A 550 27.50 2.85 8.40
CA LEU A 550 28.58 1.94 8.03
C LEU A 550 29.44 1.57 9.24
N ALA A 551 29.96 2.56 9.99
CA ALA A 551 30.77 2.31 11.18
C ALA A 551 30.02 1.51 12.27
N CYS A 552 28.73 1.75 12.46
CA CYS A 552 27.90 0.93 13.36
C CYS A 552 27.65 -0.48 12.81
N GLY A 553 27.51 -0.64 11.50
CA GLY A 553 27.32 -1.94 10.85
C GLY A 553 28.59 -2.81 10.88
N THR A 554 29.78 -2.23 10.68
CA THR A 554 31.07 -2.94 10.80
C THR A 554 31.29 -3.51 12.20
N LEU A 555 30.84 -2.80 13.23
CA LEU A 555 31.00 -3.17 14.64
C LEU A 555 29.78 -3.94 15.22
N GLY A 556 28.71 -4.08 14.43
CA GLY A 556 27.44 -4.66 14.85
C GLY A 556 27.36 -6.16 14.57
N THR A 557 26.75 -6.89 15.50
CA THR A 557 26.35 -8.29 15.31
C THR A 557 24.91 -8.49 15.79
N ASP A 558 24.28 -9.62 15.46
CA ASP A 558 22.94 -9.95 15.98
C ASP A 558 22.89 -9.98 17.53
N LEU A 559 23.98 -10.41 18.17
CA LEU A 559 24.11 -10.44 19.63
C LEU A 559 24.50 -9.09 20.24
N ASN A 560 25.30 -8.27 19.53
CA ASN A 560 25.81 -6.99 20.01
C ASN A 560 25.57 -5.84 19.00
N PRO A 561 24.30 -5.46 18.76
CA PRO A 561 23.96 -4.48 17.73
C PRO A 561 24.36 -3.05 18.15
N LYS A 562 25.17 -2.38 17.32
CA LYS A 562 25.63 -1.01 17.60
C LYS A 562 24.65 0.01 17.07
N ARG A 563 24.06 0.80 17.98
CA ARG A 563 23.01 1.79 17.67
C ARG A 563 21.88 1.22 16.79
N GLY A 564 21.55 -0.06 17.00
CA GLY A 564 20.51 -0.78 16.27
C GLY A 564 20.96 -1.47 14.97
N LEU A 565 22.22 -1.34 14.52
CA LEU A 565 22.74 -2.09 13.37
C LEU A 565 23.25 -3.46 13.85
N LYS A 566 22.86 -4.54 13.17
CA LYS A 566 23.24 -5.93 13.47
C LYS A 566 24.40 -6.45 12.60
N GLY A 567 24.92 -5.60 11.74
CA GLY A 567 25.95 -5.91 10.75
C GLY A 567 25.89 -4.92 9.59
N LEU A 568 26.73 -5.12 8.57
CA LEU A 568 26.59 -4.44 7.29
C LEU A 568 25.38 -4.97 6.50
N THR A 569 24.93 -4.20 5.51
CA THR A 569 23.88 -4.61 4.56
C THR A 569 24.41 -4.60 3.14
N VAL A 570 23.98 -5.57 2.32
CA VAL A 570 24.41 -5.69 0.92
C VAL A 570 24.01 -4.48 0.07
N ILE A 571 22.96 -3.74 0.45
CA ILE A 571 22.54 -2.55 -0.30
C ILE A 571 23.54 -1.37 -0.18
N GLN A 572 24.50 -1.43 0.73
CA GLN A 572 25.56 -0.42 0.83
C GLN A 572 26.42 -0.34 -0.45
N ASP A 573 26.48 -1.45 -1.20
CA ASP A 573 27.28 -1.56 -2.42
C ASP A 573 26.51 -1.03 -3.65
N ILE A 574 25.24 -0.60 -3.50
CA ILE A 574 24.49 0.05 -4.58
C ILE A 574 25.13 1.41 -4.91
N PRO A 575 25.48 1.69 -6.18
CA PRO A 575 26.09 2.95 -6.57
C PRO A 575 25.29 4.18 -6.12
N PHE A 576 25.98 5.13 -5.48
CA PHE A 576 25.47 6.43 -5.01
C PHE A 576 24.37 6.37 -3.93
N LEU A 577 24.08 5.19 -3.37
CA LEU A 577 23.14 5.02 -2.25
C LEU A 577 23.71 5.59 -0.95
N ASP A 578 22.84 6.20 -0.12
CA ASP A 578 23.15 6.61 1.25
C ASP A 578 22.22 5.87 2.23
N LEU A 579 22.78 5.06 3.14
CA LEU A 579 22.02 4.24 4.08
C LEU A 579 21.11 5.05 5.02
N SER A 580 21.40 6.34 5.22
CA SER A 580 20.61 7.26 6.06
C SER A 580 19.47 7.96 5.32
N THR A 581 19.35 7.75 4.01
CA THR A 581 18.31 8.36 3.17
C THR A 581 17.54 7.35 2.32
N CYS A 582 18.09 6.15 2.07
CA CYS A 582 17.59 5.20 1.09
C CYS A 582 16.33 4.41 1.47
N VAL A 583 15.92 4.34 2.75
CA VAL A 583 14.68 3.66 3.14
C VAL A 583 13.81 4.57 4.01
N LEU A 584 12.55 4.74 3.62
CA LEU A 584 11.62 5.67 4.25
C LEU A 584 10.66 4.97 5.19
N ALA A 585 10.04 5.75 6.07
CA ALA A 585 8.75 5.41 6.66
C ALA A 585 7.67 6.11 5.82
N GLU A 586 7.28 5.46 4.72
CA GLU A 586 6.26 5.94 3.79
C GLU A 586 4.88 6.09 4.47
N TYR A 587 4.04 6.97 3.93
CA TYR A 587 2.92 7.51 4.69
C TYR A 587 1.74 6.53 4.87
N MET A 588 1.59 5.49 4.04
CA MET A 588 0.49 4.55 4.13
C MET A 588 0.57 3.71 5.41
N HIS A 589 1.70 3.04 5.67
CA HIS A 589 1.91 2.29 6.90
C HIS A 589 2.24 3.21 8.09
N CYS A 590 2.94 4.32 7.86
CA CYS A 590 3.34 5.25 8.91
C CYS A 590 2.16 6.13 9.37
N ALA A 591 1.77 7.12 8.56
CA ALA A 591 0.84 8.16 8.94
C ALA A 591 -0.59 7.64 9.10
N LEU A 592 -1.08 6.80 8.16
CA LEU A 592 -2.42 6.20 8.30
C LEU A 592 -2.46 5.12 9.40
N GLY A 593 -1.31 4.54 9.75
CA GLY A 593 -1.15 3.74 10.97
C GLY A 593 -1.37 4.57 12.25
N VAL A 594 -0.92 5.83 12.27
CA VAL A 594 -1.22 6.78 13.36
C VAL A 594 -2.69 7.21 13.33
N VAL A 595 -3.31 7.42 12.16
CA VAL A 595 -4.77 7.64 12.07
C VAL A 595 -5.53 6.50 12.74
N LYS A 596 -5.21 5.24 12.37
CA LYS A 596 -5.81 4.06 12.97
C LYS A 596 -5.57 3.99 14.48
N GLN A 597 -4.38 4.33 14.97
CA GLN A 597 -4.10 4.38 16.41
C GLN A 597 -5.00 5.41 17.11
N ILE A 598 -5.04 6.67 16.63
CA ILE A 598 -5.79 7.75 17.28
C ILE A 598 -7.30 7.47 17.25
N CYS A 599 -7.86 7.03 16.12
CA CYS A 599 -9.27 6.63 16.06
C CYS A 599 -9.58 5.44 16.98
N SER A 600 -8.63 4.50 17.18
CA SER A 600 -8.81 3.40 18.15
C SER A 600 -8.92 3.92 19.59
N LEU A 601 -8.18 4.97 19.94
CA LEU A 601 -8.30 5.62 21.25
C LEU A 601 -9.68 6.28 21.41
N TRP A 602 -10.14 7.00 20.39
CA TRP A 602 -11.43 7.69 20.37
C TRP A 602 -12.64 6.75 20.47
N LEU A 603 -12.55 5.54 19.91
CA LEU A 603 -13.65 4.58 19.85
C LEU A 603 -13.63 3.53 20.97
N PHE A 604 -12.45 3.01 21.36
CA PHE A 604 -12.35 1.81 22.21
C PHE A 604 -11.67 2.04 23.56
N GLU A 605 -10.93 3.14 23.74
CA GLU A 605 -10.34 3.47 25.03
C GLU A 605 -11.17 4.51 25.79
N ARG A 606 -11.32 4.31 27.10
CA ARG A 606 -11.93 5.30 27.99
C ARG A 606 -10.98 6.46 28.21
N GLY A 607 -11.44 7.67 27.91
CA GLY A 607 -10.70 8.91 28.13
C GLY A 607 -11.52 10.14 27.73
N PRO A 608 -11.03 11.36 28.00
CA PRO A 608 -11.69 12.62 27.64
C PRO A 608 -11.81 12.86 26.12
N TRP A 609 -11.13 12.05 25.31
CA TRP A 609 -11.14 12.03 23.85
C TRP A 609 -12.19 11.08 23.23
N ASN A 610 -13.00 10.41 24.06
CA ASN A 610 -13.90 9.37 23.58
C ASN A 610 -15.09 9.97 22.82
N ILE A 611 -15.42 9.40 21.66
CA ILE A 611 -16.56 9.78 20.81
C ILE A 611 -17.56 8.63 20.60
N ALA A 612 -17.34 7.49 21.25
CA ALA A 612 -18.11 6.27 21.05
C ALA A 612 -19.57 6.40 21.50
N ASP A 613 -19.85 7.28 22.47
CA ASP A 613 -21.22 7.59 22.90
C ASP A 613 -22.07 8.26 21.78
N ASN A 614 -21.42 8.84 20.75
CA ASN A 614 -22.07 9.47 19.60
C ASN A 614 -21.93 8.64 18.31
N LEU A 615 -21.55 7.36 18.42
CA LEU A 615 -21.20 6.51 17.27
C LEU A 615 -22.36 6.33 16.28
N GLU A 616 -23.60 6.23 16.76
CA GLU A 616 -24.79 6.13 15.92
C GLU A 616 -24.96 7.35 15.01
N GLU A 617 -24.80 8.56 15.56
CA GLU A 617 -24.91 9.79 14.77
C GLU A 617 -23.73 9.97 13.81
N ILE A 618 -22.52 9.62 14.23
CA ILE A 618 -21.33 9.62 13.38
C ILE A 618 -21.50 8.65 12.20
N ASN A 619 -22.01 7.44 12.45
CA ASN A 619 -22.29 6.44 11.41
C ASN A 619 -23.39 6.92 10.45
N ARG A 620 -24.49 7.47 10.99
CA ARG A 620 -25.58 8.08 10.20
C ARG A 620 -25.03 9.14 9.26
N PHE A 621 -24.19 10.06 9.75
CA PHE A 621 -23.58 11.11 8.93
C PHE A 621 -22.65 10.54 7.85
N LEU A 622 -21.78 9.58 8.20
CA LEU A 622 -20.89 8.91 7.24
C LEU A 622 -21.65 8.26 6.09
N GLU A 623 -22.75 7.56 6.38
CA GLU A 623 -23.47 6.74 5.40
C GLU A 623 -24.56 7.48 4.62
N GLN A 624 -25.14 8.55 5.20
CA GLN A 624 -26.30 9.25 4.65
C GLN A 624 -25.98 10.66 4.11
N GLU A 625 -24.98 11.36 4.66
CA GLU A 625 -24.68 12.75 4.27
C GLU A 625 -23.48 12.85 3.32
N ILE A 626 -22.52 11.91 3.40
CA ILE A 626 -21.27 11.96 2.62
C ILE A 626 -21.36 11.09 1.37
N HIS A 627 -21.54 11.75 0.22
CA HIS A 627 -21.59 11.12 -1.10
C HIS A 627 -20.40 11.54 -1.97
N PRO A 628 -19.22 10.92 -1.81
CA PRO A 628 -18.03 11.40 -2.49
C PRO A 628 -18.09 11.12 -4.02
N PRO A 629 -17.37 11.92 -4.81
CA PRO A 629 -17.19 11.68 -6.24
C PRO A 629 -16.52 10.33 -6.51
N ASP A 630 -16.59 9.86 -7.77
CA ASP A 630 -16.02 8.57 -8.18
C ASP A 630 -14.54 8.38 -7.83
N PHE A 631 -13.73 9.45 -7.82
CA PHE A 631 -12.31 9.40 -7.49
C PHE A 631 -12.00 8.89 -6.06
N VAL A 632 -12.99 8.84 -5.18
CA VAL A 632 -12.88 8.18 -3.87
C VAL A 632 -13.39 6.73 -4.02
N SER A 633 -12.47 5.79 -4.22
CA SER A 633 -12.80 4.42 -4.66
C SER A 633 -13.77 3.67 -3.74
N ARG A 634 -13.66 3.86 -2.42
CA ARG A 634 -14.54 3.29 -1.39
C ARG A 634 -15.48 4.38 -0.84
N LEU A 635 -16.76 4.06 -0.74
CA LEU A 635 -17.71 4.90 0.00
C LEU A 635 -17.39 4.88 1.50
N PRO A 636 -17.71 5.94 2.26
CA PRO A 636 -17.68 5.88 3.71
C PRO A 636 -18.68 4.82 4.20
N ARG A 637 -18.39 4.23 5.37
CA ARG A 637 -19.22 3.21 6.03
C ARG A 637 -19.08 3.33 7.54
N SER A 638 -20.04 2.75 8.26
CA SER A 638 -20.09 2.65 9.71
C SER A 638 -18.73 2.27 10.32
N LEU A 639 -18.35 3.00 11.37
CA LEU A 639 -17.17 2.76 12.18
C LEU A 639 -17.32 1.52 13.08
N GLU A 640 -18.46 0.84 13.10
CA GLU A 640 -18.57 -0.52 13.68
C GLU A 640 -17.64 -1.50 12.95
N TYR A 641 -17.41 -1.29 11.64
CA TYR A 641 -16.48 -2.08 10.84
C TYR A 641 -15.02 -1.59 10.95
N PHE A 642 -14.66 -0.83 12.00
CA PHE A 642 -13.35 -0.20 12.17
C PHE A 642 -12.15 -1.13 11.90
N SER A 643 -12.20 -2.36 12.42
CA SER A 643 -11.13 -3.35 12.25
C SER A 643 -10.89 -3.74 10.78
N GLN A 644 -11.91 -3.61 9.94
CA GLN A 644 -11.92 -3.96 8.52
C GLN A 644 -11.65 -2.77 7.58
N LEU A 645 -11.53 -1.55 8.11
CA LEU A 645 -11.20 -0.36 7.32
C LEU A 645 -9.81 -0.50 6.68
N LYS A 646 -9.73 -0.20 5.38
CA LYS A 646 -8.50 -0.21 4.58
C LYS A 646 -7.78 1.14 4.65
N CYS A 647 -6.50 1.15 4.29
CA CYS A 647 -5.67 2.36 4.35
C CYS A 647 -6.27 3.53 3.54
N ASN A 648 -6.85 3.28 2.36
CA ASN A 648 -7.48 4.34 1.57
C ASN A 648 -8.77 4.92 2.21
N GLU A 649 -9.46 4.16 3.06
CA GLU A 649 -10.58 4.64 3.88
C GLU A 649 -10.05 5.56 5.00
N PHE A 650 -8.98 5.16 5.70
CA PHE A 650 -8.30 6.02 6.69
C PHE A 650 -7.71 7.30 6.06
N ARG A 651 -7.19 7.22 4.82
CA ARG A 651 -6.72 8.39 4.06
C ARG A 651 -7.86 9.37 3.78
N SER A 652 -9.01 8.86 3.35
CA SER A 652 -10.19 9.69 3.06
C SER A 652 -10.79 10.29 4.35
N PHE A 653 -10.83 9.51 5.44
CA PHE A 653 -11.22 9.98 6.76
C PHE A 653 -10.31 11.11 7.25
N LEU A 654 -8.99 10.92 7.22
CA LEU A 654 -8.02 11.93 7.62
C LEU A 654 -8.20 13.24 6.83
N LEU A 655 -8.14 13.19 5.50
CA LEU A 655 -8.01 14.38 4.66
C LEU A 655 -9.32 15.14 4.42
N TYR A 656 -10.48 14.48 4.54
CA TYR A 656 -11.75 15.05 4.09
C TYR A 656 -12.84 15.03 5.16
N PHE A 657 -12.98 13.94 5.91
CA PHE A 657 -14.17 13.72 6.75
C PHE A 657 -13.96 14.13 8.21
N SER A 658 -12.80 13.79 8.77
CA SER A 658 -12.58 13.77 10.23
C SER A 658 -12.71 15.12 10.92
N LEU A 659 -12.22 16.22 10.34
CA LEU A 659 -12.34 17.54 10.97
C LEU A 659 -13.79 18.01 11.07
N VAL A 660 -14.63 17.72 10.07
CA VAL A 660 -16.04 18.09 10.07
C VAL A 660 -16.83 17.16 10.99
N ILE A 661 -16.69 15.85 10.83
CA ILE A 661 -17.43 14.84 11.60
C ILE A 661 -17.11 14.94 13.09
N CYS A 662 -15.85 15.08 13.47
CA CYS A 662 -15.45 15.00 14.87
C CYS A 662 -15.56 16.33 15.63
N ALA A 663 -15.80 17.46 14.95
CA ALA A 663 -15.91 18.78 15.59
C ALA A 663 -16.99 18.89 16.68
N PRO A 664 -18.21 18.31 16.54
CA PRO A 664 -19.24 18.39 17.57
C PRO A 664 -18.95 17.51 18.81
N TYR A 665 -18.13 16.46 18.66
CA TYR A 665 -18.00 15.39 19.65
C TYR A 665 -16.64 15.35 20.36
N LEU A 666 -15.56 15.81 19.71
CA LEU A 666 -14.26 15.94 20.37
C LEU A 666 -14.19 17.25 21.18
N LYS A 667 -13.62 17.17 22.38
CA LYS A 667 -13.25 18.39 23.12
C LYS A 667 -12.22 19.18 22.35
N GLU A 668 -12.28 20.50 22.49
CA GLU A 668 -11.44 21.48 21.78
C GLU A 668 -9.96 21.10 21.73
N GLU A 669 -9.34 20.70 22.84
CA GLU A 669 -7.91 20.33 22.90
C GLU A 669 -7.53 19.15 21.98
N TYR A 670 -8.43 18.16 21.84
CA TYR A 670 -8.25 17.02 20.94
C TYR A 670 -8.55 17.36 19.48
N HIS A 671 -9.50 18.27 19.24
CA HIS A 671 -9.80 18.76 17.89
C HIS A 671 -8.68 19.66 17.35
N GLN A 672 -8.18 20.59 18.17
CA GLN A 672 -7.00 21.42 17.88
C GLN A 672 -5.76 20.57 17.60
N HIS A 673 -5.55 19.52 18.39
CA HIS A 673 -4.49 18.54 18.14
C HIS A 673 -4.65 17.85 16.78
N TRP A 674 -5.87 17.43 16.42
CA TRP A 674 -6.13 16.78 15.15
C TRP A 674 -5.98 17.71 13.93
N ILE A 675 -6.34 18.99 14.07
CA ILE A 675 -6.12 20.03 13.03
C ILE A 675 -4.64 20.07 12.59
N LEU A 676 -3.70 19.99 13.53
CA LEU A 676 -2.26 19.98 13.24
C LEU A 676 -1.90 18.89 12.22
N PHE A 677 -2.37 17.66 12.47
CA PHE A 677 -2.01 16.50 11.66
C PHE A 677 -2.70 16.49 10.31
N VAL A 678 -4.00 16.81 10.26
CA VAL A 678 -4.76 16.91 9.01
C VAL A 678 -4.15 17.96 8.10
N HIS A 679 -3.80 19.13 8.64
CA HIS A 679 -3.21 20.19 7.82
C HIS A 679 -1.79 19.84 7.35
N ALA A 680 -0.93 19.33 8.23
CA ALA A 680 0.42 18.93 7.82
C ALA A 680 0.41 17.84 6.75
N MET A 681 -0.46 16.84 6.88
CA MET A 681 -0.58 15.76 5.91
C MET A 681 -1.12 16.26 4.56
N PHE A 682 -2.03 17.24 4.54
CA PHE A 682 -2.47 17.87 3.29
C PHE A 682 -1.31 18.58 2.57
N LEU A 683 -0.49 19.35 3.29
CA LEU A 683 0.67 20.06 2.73
C LEU A 683 1.68 19.06 2.15
N LEU A 684 2.07 18.04 2.91
CA LEU A 684 3.07 17.04 2.47
C LEU A 684 2.57 16.08 1.36
N LEU A 685 1.26 16.04 1.12
CA LEU A 685 0.62 15.30 0.02
C LEU A 685 0.21 16.20 -1.16
N SER A 686 0.60 17.48 -1.19
CA SER A 686 0.18 18.39 -2.26
C SER A 686 0.87 18.09 -3.61
N ASP A 687 0.24 18.46 -4.74
CA ASP A 687 0.83 18.37 -6.10
C ASP A 687 2.08 19.28 -6.28
N SER A 688 2.26 20.26 -5.39
CA SER A 688 3.28 21.30 -5.45
C SER A 688 3.55 21.84 -4.05
N ILE A 689 4.79 21.73 -3.57
CA ILE A 689 5.17 22.00 -2.18
C ILE A 689 6.32 23.02 -2.18
N SER A 690 6.11 24.18 -1.54
CA SER A 690 7.17 25.17 -1.30
C SER A 690 7.94 24.88 -0.01
N GLU A 691 9.11 25.49 0.16
CA GLU A 691 9.86 25.38 1.43
C GLU A 691 9.07 25.95 2.62
N THR A 692 8.22 26.96 2.40
CA THR A 692 7.29 27.50 3.42
C THR A 692 6.25 26.47 3.85
N ASP A 693 5.72 25.69 2.89
CA ASP A 693 4.78 24.60 3.18
C ASP A 693 5.47 23.47 3.97
N LEU A 694 6.72 23.15 3.64
CA LEU A 694 7.55 22.19 4.38
C LEU A 694 7.80 22.63 5.82
N ILE A 695 8.28 23.86 6.03
CA ILE A 695 8.54 24.41 7.38
C ILE A 695 7.26 24.44 8.21
N THR A 696 6.13 24.79 7.58
CA THR A 696 4.81 24.78 8.22
C THR A 696 4.43 23.36 8.63
N ALA A 697 4.49 22.38 7.72
CA ALA A 697 4.16 20.99 8.00
C ALA A 697 5.08 20.34 9.05
N GLU A 698 6.38 20.64 9.00
CA GLU A 698 7.37 20.20 9.98
C GLU A 698 7.03 20.72 11.39
N THR A 699 6.67 22.01 11.49
CA THR A 699 6.22 22.64 12.74
C THR A 699 4.93 22.00 13.27
N LEU A 700 3.92 21.84 12.41
CA LEU A 700 2.62 21.26 12.78
C LEU A 700 2.77 19.80 13.25
N ILE A 701 3.56 18.98 12.56
CA ILE A 701 3.86 17.60 12.97
C ILE A 701 4.63 17.56 14.29
N ARG A 702 5.61 18.45 14.48
CA ARG A 702 6.37 18.50 15.74
C ARG A 702 5.46 18.81 16.93
N LEU A 703 4.53 19.76 16.78
CA LEU A 703 3.51 20.07 17.80
C LEU A 703 2.59 18.86 18.02
N PHE A 704 2.07 18.25 16.95
CA PHE A 704 1.22 17.06 17.04
C PHE A 704 1.91 15.94 17.83
N VAL A 705 3.16 15.61 17.49
CA VAL A 705 3.91 14.54 18.17
C VAL A 705 4.22 14.94 19.62
N ARG A 706 4.64 16.18 19.90
CA ARG A 706 4.86 16.67 21.28
C ARG A 706 3.64 16.40 22.16
N ASP A 707 2.45 16.72 21.68
CA ASP A 707 1.23 16.72 22.48
C ASP A 707 0.59 15.33 22.68
N ILE A 708 1.12 14.27 22.04
CA ILE A 708 0.65 12.88 22.24
C ILE A 708 0.72 12.43 23.70
N GLY A 709 1.82 12.76 24.39
CA GLY A 709 2.03 12.39 25.80
C GLY A 709 1.04 13.07 26.74
N PRO A 710 0.95 14.41 26.73
CA PRO A 710 -0.04 15.15 27.52
C PRO A 710 -1.49 14.76 27.25
N LEU A 711 -1.87 14.55 25.98
CA LEU A 711 -3.27 14.32 25.59
C LEU A 711 -3.72 12.86 25.71
N TYR A 712 -2.85 11.88 25.41
CA TYR A 712 -3.21 10.46 25.33
C TYR A 712 -2.31 9.54 26.18
N GLY A 713 -1.32 10.08 26.88
CA GLY A 713 -0.36 9.36 27.71
C GLY A 713 0.80 8.74 26.95
N ASP A 714 1.98 8.72 27.57
CA ASP A 714 3.26 8.30 26.96
C ASP A 714 3.26 6.90 26.32
N LYS A 715 2.33 6.03 26.72
CA LYS A 715 2.11 4.71 26.10
C LYS A 715 1.82 4.81 24.59
N ASN A 716 1.40 5.97 24.10
CA ASN A 716 1.05 6.25 22.71
C ASN A 716 2.21 6.78 21.85
N TYR A 717 3.40 7.05 22.43
CA TYR A 717 4.65 7.30 21.68
C TYR A 717 5.22 6.03 21.03
N VAL A 718 4.43 5.42 20.15
CA VAL A 718 4.82 4.24 19.36
C VAL A 718 5.77 4.63 18.22
N TYR A 719 6.34 3.63 17.55
CA TYR A 719 7.30 3.83 16.46
C TYR A 719 6.77 4.78 15.36
N ASN A 720 5.56 4.56 14.85
CA ASN A 720 4.98 5.36 13.76
C ASN A 720 4.77 6.83 14.16
N VAL A 721 4.35 7.11 15.40
CA VAL A 721 4.23 8.48 15.92
C VAL A 721 5.57 9.21 15.89
N HIS A 722 6.68 8.54 16.24
CA HIS A 722 8.01 9.12 16.10
C HIS A 722 8.46 9.26 14.64
N GLN A 723 8.06 8.35 13.75
CA GLN A 723 8.38 8.46 12.33
C GLN A 723 7.77 9.69 11.65
N LEU A 724 6.63 10.21 12.16
CA LEU A 724 6.02 11.43 11.62
C LEU A 724 7.02 12.60 11.57
N LEU A 725 7.87 12.74 12.59
CA LEU A 725 8.89 13.79 12.69
C LEU A 725 9.86 13.84 11.49
N HIS A 726 9.99 12.75 10.73
CA HIS A 726 10.89 12.66 9.57
C HIS A 726 10.18 12.87 8.23
N LEU A 727 8.85 13.01 8.19
CA LEU A 727 8.09 13.11 6.93
C LEU A 727 8.46 14.36 6.10
N ALA A 728 8.60 15.53 6.73
CA ALA A 728 9.03 16.74 6.04
C ALA A 728 10.47 16.62 5.49
N LEU A 729 11.37 15.96 6.25
CA LEU A 729 12.72 15.63 5.79
C LEU A 729 12.69 14.65 4.60
N TYR A 730 11.79 13.66 4.60
CA TYR A 730 11.61 12.77 3.46
C TYR A 730 11.09 13.50 2.23
N VAL A 731 10.15 14.44 2.37
CA VAL A 731 9.68 15.23 1.22
C VAL A 731 10.77 16.11 0.63
N ARG A 732 11.58 16.77 1.47
CA ARG A 732 12.74 17.56 1.03
C ARG A 732 13.78 16.70 0.28
N ARG A 733 13.92 15.43 0.66
CA ARG A 733 14.86 14.46 0.05
C ARG A 733 14.34 13.78 -1.22
N TRP A 734 13.07 13.39 -1.27
CA TRP A 734 12.50 12.45 -2.25
C TRP A 734 11.14 12.88 -2.84
N GLY A 735 10.77 14.16 -2.73
CA GLY A 735 9.52 14.67 -3.27
C GLY A 735 8.28 14.33 -2.44
N PRO A 736 7.09 14.76 -2.88
CA PRO A 736 5.85 14.68 -2.09
C PRO A 736 5.55 13.26 -1.60
N LEU A 737 4.85 13.09 -0.47
CA LEU A 737 4.63 11.76 0.12
C LEU A 737 3.90 10.76 -0.80
N TRP A 738 3.14 11.26 -1.79
CA TRP A 738 2.51 10.42 -2.81
C TRP A 738 3.51 9.83 -3.83
N SER A 739 4.70 10.41 -4.02
CA SER A 739 5.69 9.98 -5.02
C SER A 739 6.37 8.66 -4.66
N ASN A 740 6.44 8.36 -3.35
CA ASN A 740 7.11 7.22 -2.73
C ASN A 740 6.14 6.36 -1.89
N SER A 741 4.86 6.44 -2.21
CA SER A 741 3.74 5.76 -1.54
C SER A 741 3.73 4.24 -1.78
N ALA A 742 3.42 3.46 -0.75
CA ALA A 742 3.28 1.99 -0.89
C ALA A 742 1.99 1.54 -1.62
N PHE A 743 0.98 2.41 -1.79
CA PHE A 743 -0.32 2.04 -2.39
C PHE A 743 -0.19 1.37 -3.78
N GLY A 744 0.72 1.87 -4.63
CA GLY A 744 0.93 1.31 -5.97
C GLY A 744 1.57 -0.08 -5.97
N PHE A 745 2.44 -0.35 -4.99
CA PHE A 745 3.06 -1.67 -4.82
C PHE A 745 2.06 -2.68 -4.22
N GLU A 746 1.17 -2.23 -3.32
CA GLU A 746 0.12 -3.09 -2.76
C GLU A 746 -0.93 -3.55 -3.78
N ASP A 747 -1.30 -2.72 -4.76
CA ASP A 747 -2.16 -3.14 -5.88
C ASP A 747 -1.49 -4.26 -6.70
N VAL A 748 -0.17 -4.16 -6.92
CA VAL A 748 0.60 -5.21 -7.60
C VAL A 748 0.73 -6.46 -6.71
N ASN A 749 0.99 -6.35 -5.41
CA ASN A 749 1.01 -7.47 -4.47
C ASN A 749 -0.33 -8.24 -4.45
N GLY A 750 -1.45 -7.51 -4.37
CA GLY A 750 -2.78 -8.10 -4.47
C GLY A 750 -3.06 -8.78 -5.81
N THR A 751 -2.56 -8.20 -6.90
CA THR A 751 -2.63 -8.80 -8.25
C THR A 751 -1.83 -10.10 -8.33
N LEU A 752 -0.59 -10.12 -7.83
CA LEU A 752 0.26 -11.32 -7.78
C LEU A 752 -0.33 -12.43 -6.89
N ALA A 753 -0.93 -12.07 -5.75
CA ALA A 753 -1.62 -13.03 -4.87
C ALA A 753 -2.88 -13.63 -5.52
N ALA A 754 -3.56 -12.89 -6.41
CA ALA A 754 -4.70 -13.42 -7.15
C ALA A 754 -4.29 -14.52 -8.14
N MET A 755 -3.09 -14.43 -8.72
CA MET A 755 -2.58 -15.28 -9.80
C MET A 755 -2.11 -16.68 -9.39
N ILE A 756 -1.95 -16.94 -8.09
CA ILE A 756 -1.56 -18.27 -7.60
C ILE A 756 -2.83 -19.10 -7.38
N HIS A 757 -2.95 -20.19 -8.14
CA HIS A 757 -4.11 -21.08 -8.13
C HIS A 757 -3.79 -22.44 -7.51
N GLY A 758 -2.60 -22.99 -7.78
CA GLY A 758 -2.14 -24.28 -7.25
C GLY A 758 -1.23 -24.18 -6.03
N SER A 759 -1.06 -25.30 -5.31
CA SER A 759 -0.15 -25.44 -4.16
C SER A 759 1.13 -26.24 -4.48
N LYS A 760 1.33 -26.61 -5.75
CA LYS A 760 2.48 -27.38 -6.26
C LYS A 760 3.22 -26.51 -7.29
N HIS A 761 4.55 -26.44 -7.19
CA HIS A 761 5.41 -25.64 -8.07
C HIS A 761 5.06 -24.13 -8.16
N GLU A 762 4.50 -23.57 -7.07
CA GLU A 762 3.97 -22.19 -7.01
C GLU A 762 4.93 -21.12 -7.54
N GLY A 763 6.25 -21.24 -7.32
CA GLY A 763 7.24 -20.28 -7.83
C GLY A 763 7.32 -20.23 -9.37
N ARG A 764 7.27 -21.39 -10.04
CA ARG A 764 7.31 -21.48 -11.52
C ARG A 764 5.95 -21.19 -12.14
N GLU A 765 4.85 -21.53 -11.45
CA GLU A 765 3.50 -21.06 -11.81
C GLU A 765 3.42 -19.53 -11.78
N LEU A 766 3.89 -18.90 -10.69
CA LEU A 766 3.90 -17.45 -10.51
C LEU A 766 4.75 -16.74 -11.57
N ILE A 767 5.91 -17.28 -11.97
CA ILE A 767 6.71 -16.75 -13.08
C ILE A 767 5.94 -16.77 -14.41
N ASN A 768 5.24 -17.86 -14.70
CA ASN A 768 4.44 -17.96 -15.92
C ASN A 768 3.28 -16.94 -15.91
N GLN A 769 2.60 -16.80 -14.77
CA GLN A 769 1.51 -15.83 -14.61
C GLN A 769 2.02 -14.38 -14.59
N LEU A 770 3.25 -14.13 -14.11
CA LEU A 770 3.86 -12.80 -14.09
C LEU A 770 3.99 -12.21 -15.51
N THR A 771 4.25 -13.05 -16.52
CA THR A 771 4.30 -12.61 -17.92
C THR A 771 2.92 -12.09 -18.36
N LEU A 772 1.85 -12.84 -18.10
CA LEU A 772 0.46 -12.41 -18.36
C LEU A 772 0.05 -11.19 -17.52
N ALA A 773 0.50 -11.12 -16.26
CA ALA A 773 0.25 -10.02 -15.34
C ALA A 773 0.79 -8.71 -15.89
N GLN A 774 2.08 -8.72 -16.24
CA GLN A 774 2.77 -7.61 -16.86
C GLN A 774 2.08 -7.27 -18.17
N GLY A 775 1.88 -8.23 -19.09
CA GLY A 775 1.20 -8.01 -20.38
C GLY A 775 -0.16 -7.31 -20.24
N ASN A 776 -0.99 -7.73 -19.29
CA ASN A 776 -2.29 -7.10 -19.02
C ASN A 776 -2.18 -5.68 -18.42
N GLN A 777 -1.20 -5.47 -17.53
CA GLN A 777 -0.84 -4.13 -17.03
C GLN A 777 -0.28 -3.24 -18.15
N MET A 778 0.38 -3.81 -19.16
CA MET A 778 0.85 -3.08 -20.35
C MET A 778 -0.35 -2.66 -21.21
N LEU A 779 -1.32 -3.55 -21.47
CA LEU A 779 -2.57 -3.20 -22.16
C LEU A 779 -3.32 -2.06 -21.45
N LYS A 780 -3.51 -2.18 -20.14
CA LYS A 780 -4.09 -1.12 -19.29
C LYS A 780 -3.38 0.22 -19.53
N SER A 781 -2.05 0.21 -19.66
CA SER A 781 -1.24 1.42 -19.87
C SER A 781 -1.30 1.98 -21.29
N MET A 782 -1.46 1.14 -22.32
CA MET A 782 -1.61 1.55 -23.72
C MET A 782 -2.96 2.23 -23.95
N ILE A 783 -4.04 1.58 -23.51
CA ILE A 783 -5.39 2.18 -23.39
C ILE A 783 -5.32 3.51 -22.65
N VAL A 784 -4.52 3.58 -21.57
CA VAL A 784 -4.34 4.79 -20.77
C VAL A 784 -3.51 5.87 -21.49
N SER A 785 -2.59 5.53 -22.38
CA SER A 785 -1.83 6.51 -23.16
C SER A 785 -2.74 7.16 -24.21
N ASP A 786 -3.55 6.38 -24.92
CA ASP A 786 -4.35 6.89 -26.03
C ASP A 786 -5.53 7.76 -25.60
N THR A 787 -6.17 7.51 -24.44
CA THR A 787 -7.21 8.46 -23.95
C THR A 787 -6.63 9.82 -23.52
N ILE A 788 -5.32 9.95 -23.26
CA ILE A 788 -4.71 11.25 -22.90
C ILE A 788 -4.62 12.18 -24.12
N ARG A 789 -4.64 11.63 -25.35
CA ARG A 789 -4.50 12.38 -26.60
C ARG A 789 -5.72 13.22 -26.99
N SER A 790 -6.87 13.09 -26.30
CA SER A 790 -7.98 14.03 -26.46
C SER A 790 -8.62 14.41 -25.12
N LYS A 791 -8.78 15.72 -24.87
CA LYS A 791 -9.86 16.22 -24.01
C LYS A 791 -11.18 16.16 -24.79
N SER A 792 -11.53 14.97 -25.28
CA SER A 792 -12.84 14.74 -25.88
C SER A 792 -13.92 15.06 -24.85
N ILE A 793 -14.93 15.80 -25.29
CA ILE A 793 -16.10 16.14 -24.49
C ILE A 793 -17.26 15.34 -25.06
N SER A 794 -17.84 14.45 -24.26
CA SER A 794 -19.00 13.67 -24.67
C SER A 794 -20.14 13.82 -23.67
N VAL A 795 -21.33 14.13 -24.19
CA VAL A 795 -22.57 14.09 -23.40
C VAL A 795 -22.96 12.63 -23.16
N LEU A 796 -23.34 12.27 -21.93
CA LEU A 796 -23.60 10.88 -21.54
C LEU A 796 -25.06 10.63 -21.16
N GLY A 797 -25.71 9.75 -21.92
CA GLY A 797 -27.11 9.37 -21.72
C GLY A 797 -28.06 10.09 -22.68
N LYS A 798 -29.37 9.89 -22.47
CA LYS A 798 -30.40 10.57 -23.25
C LYS A 798 -30.52 12.04 -22.83
N PRO A 799 -30.99 12.94 -23.72
CA PRO A 799 -31.52 14.25 -23.34
C PRO A 799 -32.46 14.15 -22.14
N LEU A 800 -32.33 15.06 -21.18
CA LEU A 800 -33.25 15.18 -20.04
C LEU A 800 -34.45 16.07 -20.39
N ARG A 801 -34.16 17.27 -20.92
CA ARG A 801 -35.14 18.33 -21.20
C ARG A 801 -34.54 19.39 -22.11
N CYS A 802 -35.37 20.34 -22.54
CA CYS A 802 -34.91 21.63 -23.08
C CYS A 802 -34.51 22.58 -21.92
N LEU A 803 -33.92 23.72 -22.28
CA LEU A 803 -33.69 24.84 -21.35
C LEU A 803 -35.01 25.34 -20.76
N THR A 804 -34.96 25.83 -19.53
CA THR A 804 -36.02 26.66 -18.95
C THR A 804 -35.87 28.11 -19.40
N GLU A 805 -36.96 28.89 -19.34
CA GLU A 805 -36.99 30.31 -19.70
C GLU A 805 -35.89 31.13 -18.98
N LEU A 806 -35.65 30.85 -17.70
CA LEU A 806 -34.59 31.49 -16.91
C LEU A 806 -33.17 31.10 -17.36
N GLU A 807 -32.96 29.86 -17.78
CA GLU A 807 -31.67 29.38 -18.32
C GLU A 807 -31.41 29.95 -19.71
N SER A 808 -32.45 30.08 -20.55
CA SER A 808 -32.44 30.76 -21.85
C SER A 808 -32.08 32.24 -21.72
N LEU A 809 -32.80 32.99 -20.87
CA LEU A 809 -32.48 34.40 -20.59
C LEU A 809 -31.02 34.59 -20.15
N ARG A 810 -30.49 33.69 -19.31
CA ARG A 810 -29.10 33.76 -18.84
C ARG A 810 -28.07 33.45 -19.92
N LEU A 811 -28.44 32.73 -20.98
CA LEU A 811 -27.60 32.52 -22.17
C LEU A 811 -27.66 33.72 -23.13
N GLN A 812 -28.83 34.33 -23.28
CA GLN A 812 -28.99 35.60 -24.03
C GLN A 812 -28.12 36.72 -23.43
N GLU A 813 -28.11 36.86 -22.10
CA GLU A 813 -27.25 37.82 -21.36
C GLU A 813 -25.74 37.60 -21.61
N LEU A 814 -25.34 36.39 -22.03
CA LEU A 814 -23.96 36.01 -22.36
C LEU A 814 -23.69 36.04 -23.88
N ASN A 815 -24.61 36.56 -24.69
CA ASN A 815 -24.57 36.60 -26.16
C ASN A 815 -24.39 35.21 -26.81
N VAL A 816 -25.02 34.16 -26.25
CA VAL A 816 -25.03 32.82 -26.85
C VAL A 816 -26.36 32.60 -27.58
N VAL A 817 -26.30 32.21 -28.85
CA VAL A 817 -27.47 32.07 -29.76
C VAL A 817 -28.31 30.83 -29.38
N GLU A 818 -29.64 30.95 -29.42
CA GLU A 818 -30.57 29.99 -28.78
C GLU A 818 -30.97 28.73 -29.57
N GLU A 819 -30.55 28.57 -30.83
CA GLU A 819 -31.05 27.45 -31.65
C GLU A 819 -30.39 26.11 -31.30
N GLY A 820 -31.22 25.07 -31.06
CA GLY A 820 -30.78 23.66 -30.94
C GLY A 820 -30.34 23.17 -29.55
N PHE A 821 -30.41 24.01 -28.52
CA PHE A 821 -29.97 23.64 -27.17
C PHE A 821 -30.69 22.41 -26.58
N THR A 822 -29.90 21.42 -26.14
CA THR A 822 -30.39 20.21 -25.48
C THR A 822 -29.67 19.99 -24.15
N CYS A 823 -30.43 19.72 -23.08
CA CYS A 823 -29.86 19.52 -21.74
C CYS A 823 -29.60 18.05 -21.39
N TYR A 824 -28.50 17.80 -20.68
CA TYR A 824 -28.01 16.48 -20.31
C TYR A 824 -27.64 16.43 -18.82
N GLY A 825 -27.80 15.26 -18.20
CA GLY A 825 -27.48 15.04 -16.78
C GLY A 825 -26.02 14.66 -16.49
N ARG A 826 -25.24 14.32 -17.53
CA ARG A 826 -23.83 13.92 -17.39
C ARG A 826 -23.01 14.32 -18.62
N VAL A 827 -21.75 14.65 -18.37
CA VAL A 827 -20.72 14.92 -19.38
C VAL A 827 -19.43 14.24 -18.95
N GLN A 828 -18.72 13.65 -19.90
CA GLN A 828 -17.36 13.16 -19.72
C GLN A 828 -16.38 14.15 -20.37
N VAL A 829 -15.33 14.53 -19.64
CA VAL A 829 -14.20 15.32 -20.15
C VAL A 829 -12.94 14.49 -20.03
N GLY A 830 -12.44 13.97 -21.16
CA GLY A 830 -11.37 12.98 -21.17
C GLY A 830 -11.82 11.70 -20.46
N ARG A 831 -11.40 11.52 -19.20
CA ARG A 831 -11.84 10.40 -18.33
C ARG A 831 -12.72 10.78 -17.16
N GLU A 832 -12.77 12.06 -16.77
CA GLU A 832 -13.57 12.45 -15.62
C GLU A 832 -15.03 12.59 -16.05
N VAL A 833 -15.89 11.75 -15.46
CA VAL A 833 -17.34 11.89 -15.58
C VAL A 833 -17.81 12.90 -14.55
N PHE A 834 -18.52 13.92 -15.03
CA PHE A 834 -19.24 14.89 -14.24
C PHE A 834 -20.74 14.58 -14.35
N SER A 835 -21.46 14.75 -13.25
CA SER A 835 -22.90 14.63 -13.19
C SER A 835 -23.52 15.94 -12.74
N SER A 836 -24.80 16.10 -13.01
CA SER A 836 -25.56 17.27 -12.60
C SER A 836 -26.43 16.94 -11.39
N GLU A 837 -26.88 17.96 -10.67
CA GLU A 837 -27.80 17.82 -9.55
C GLU A 837 -29.10 17.10 -9.94
N GLU A 838 -29.63 17.38 -11.13
CA GLU A 838 -30.81 16.67 -11.65
C GLU A 838 -30.57 15.17 -11.83
N TYR A 839 -29.34 14.75 -12.12
CA TYR A 839 -28.94 13.34 -12.21
C TYR A 839 -28.65 12.72 -10.84
N ASP A 840 -27.95 13.44 -9.95
CA ASP A 840 -27.38 12.91 -8.71
C ASP A 840 -28.40 12.49 -7.64
N LYS A 841 -29.69 12.86 -7.78
CA LYS A 841 -30.72 12.71 -6.72
C LYS A 841 -30.94 11.28 -6.21
N SER A 842 -30.52 10.26 -6.95
CA SER A 842 -30.69 8.84 -6.61
C SER A 842 -29.38 8.07 -6.40
N PHE A 843 -28.22 8.73 -6.45
CA PHE A 843 -26.91 8.05 -6.46
C PHE A 843 -26.11 8.24 -5.16
N LYS A 844 -25.43 7.17 -4.72
CA LYS A 844 -24.52 7.20 -3.55
C LYS A 844 -23.23 8.01 -3.77
N ARG A 845 -23.00 8.51 -4.99
CA ARG A 845 -21.83 9.30 -5.39
C ARG A 845 -22.30 10.57 -6.07
N ARG A 846 -21.71 11.72 -5.73
CA ARG A 846 -22.00 13.01 -6.35
C ARG A 846 -20.77 13.50 -7.11
N ASN A 847 -20.86 13.58 -8.43
CA ASN A 847 -19.82 14.19 -9.27
C ASN A 847 -20.17 15.64 -9.67
N SER A 848 -21.21 16.23 -9.07
CA SER A 848 -21.71 17.58 -9.36
C SER A 848 -20.99 18.72 -8.61
N TYR A 849 -20.29 18.46 -7.50
CA TYR A 849 -19.54 19.48 -6.76
C TYR A 849 -18.17 19.74 -7.41
N VAL A 850 -17.87 21.00 -7.72
CA VAL A 850 -16.70 21.38 -8.53
C VAL A 850 -16.05 22.70 -8.11
N GLU A 851 -14.73 22.79 -8.36
CA GLU A 851 -13.99 24.05 -8.44
C GLU A 851 -13.85 24.43 -9.92
N VAL A 852 -14.24 25.65 -10.27
CA VAL A 852 -14.27 26.17 -11.64
C VAL A 852 -13.40 27.43 -11.74
N LYS A 853 -12.68 27.57 -12.84
CA LYS A 853 -11.94 28.79 -13.16
C LYS A 853 -12.89 29.80 -13.81
N ASN A 854 -13.10 30.95 -13.16
CA ASN A 854 -13.86 32.07 -13.73
C ASN A 854 -12.92 33.28 -13.88
N GLY A 855 -12.37 33.46 -15.09
CA GLY A 855 -11.30 34.42 -15.36
C GLY A 855 -10.06 34.15 -14.49
N ASN A 856 -9.70 35.12 -13.66
CA ASN A 856 -8.58 35.02 -12.71
C ASN A 856 -9.01 34.55 -11.30
N ARG A 857 -10.28 34.20 -11.10
CA ARG A 857 -10.81 33.75 -9.80
C ARG A 857 -11.20 32.27 -9.85
N LYS A 858 -11.16 31.64 -8.68
CA LYS A 858 -11.74 30.31 -8.43
C LYS A 858 -13.16 30.48 -7.90
N VAL A 859 -14.09 29.69 -8.43
CA VAL A 859 -15.48 29.65 -8.00
C VAL A 859 -15.80 28.23 -7.55
N TYR A 860 -16.47 28.10 -6.41
CA TYR A 860 -16.96 26.84 -5.88
C TYR A 860 -18.45 26.74 -6.19
N GLY A 861 -18.92 25.55 -6.56
CA GLY A 861 -20.31 25.39 -6.94
C GLY A 861 -20.75 23.96 -7.16
N ARG A 862 -22.02 23.81 -7.52
CA ARG A 862 -22.62 22.53 -7.91
C ARG A 862 -23.29 22.65 -9.28
N ILE A 863 -22.99 21.69 -10.15
CA ILE A 863 -23.53 21.65 -11.51
C ILE A 863 -25.02 21.32 -11.43
N ARG A 864 -25.88 22.21 -11.93
CA ARG A 864 -27.34 22.00 -12.01
C ARG A 864 -27.70 21.09 -13.18
N ILE A 865 -27.24 21.47 -14.38
CA ILE A 865 -27.43 20.74 -15.63
C ILE A 865 -26.34 21.12 -16.65
N PHE A 866 -26.08 20.21 -17.60
CA PHE A 866 -25.23 20.49 -18.77
C PHE A 866 -26.10 20.81 -19.98
N CYS A 867 -25.60 21.66 -20.87
CA CYS A 867 -26.28 21.98 -22.13
C CYS A 867 -25.30 21.91 -23.30
N LYS A 868 -25.70 21.26 -24.40
CA LYS A 868 -24.92 21.16 -25.63
C LYS A 868 -25.41 22.18 -26.66
N CYS A 869 -24.47 22.83 -27.35
CA CYS A 869 -24.66 23.72 -28.50
C CYS A 869 -23.56 23.40 -29.51
N ASP A 870 -23.93 22.91 -30.70
CA ASP A 870 -22.97 22.48 -31.74
C ASP A 870 -21.85 21.57 -31.17
N ASP A 871 -20.59 21.98 -31.28
CA ASP A 871 -19.42 21.27 -30.73
C ASP A 871 -19.06 21.66 -29.29
N SER A 872 -19.77 22.63 -28.69
CA SER A 872 -19.54 23.12 -27.34
C SER A 872 -20.49 22.52 -26.31
N VAL A 873 -19.97 22.30 -25.10
CA VAL A 873 -20.79 21.93 -23.93
C VAL A 873 -20.56 22.93 -22.81
N LEU A 874 -21.67 23.47 -22.32
CA LEU A 874 -21.76 24.41 -21.21
C LEU A 874 -22.33 23.70 -19.98
N CYS A 875 -22.10 24.26 -18.80
CA CYS A 875 -22.81 23.86 -17.59
C CYS A 875 -23.34 25.06 -16.82
N PHE A 876 -24.54 24.89 -16.29
CA PHE A 876 -25.16 25.81 -15.33
C PHE A 876 -24.68 25.40 -13.93
N LEU A 877 -24.09 26.34 -13.20
CA LEU A 877 -23.44 26.11 -11.92
C LEU A 877 -24.10 26.97 -10.84
N SER A 878 -24.75 26.36 -9.84
CA SER A 878 -25.11 27.04 -8.59
C SER A 878 -23.82 27.44 -7.89
N VAL A 879 -23.67 28.73 -7.56
CA VAL A 879 -22.45 29.27 -6.96
C VAL A 879 -22.54 29.20 -5.44
N TYR A 880 -21.42 28.88 -4.80
CA TYR A 880 -21.32 28.84 -3.35
C TYR A 880 -20.43 29.97 -2.81
N LYS A 881 -20.92 30.62 -1.76
CA LYS A 881 -20.23 31.67 -1.04
C LYS A 881 -19.39 31.07 0.09
N VAL A 882 -18.10 31.41 0.13
CA VAL A 882 -17.19 30.94 1.18
C VAL A 882 -17.44 31.68 2.49
N VAL A 883 -17.66 30.95 3.58
CA VAL A 883 -18.00 31.52 4.89
C VAL A 883 -16.73 31.68 5.73
N HIS A 884 -16.00 32.78 5.52
CA HIS A 884 -14.64 32.96 6.07
C HIS A 884 -14.51 32.83 7.60
N SER A 885 -15.58 33.04 8.37
CA SER A 885 -15.61 32.87 9.82
C SER A 885 -15.69 31.42 10.30
N LYS A 886 -16.11 30.47 9.45
CA LYS A 886 -16.32 29.04 9.78
C LYS A 886 -15.11 28.14 9.43
N PHE A 887 -13.99 28.70 8.97
CA PHE A 887 -12.81 27.87 8.67
C PHE A 887 -12.25 27.23 9.95
N PHE A 888 -11.67 26.04 9.84
CA PHE A 888 -10.89 25.45 10.93
C PHE A 888 -9.55 26.19 11.07
N PHE A 889 -9.21 26.56 12.30
CA PHE A 889 -7.94 27.21 12.65
C PHE A 889 -7.29 26.49 13.84
N HIS A 890 -5.98 26.25 13.74
CA HIS A 890 -5.19 25.91 14.91
C HIS A 890 -4.84 27.19 15.67
N LYS A 891 -5.41 27.35 16.87
CA LYS A 891 -5.39 28.59 17.67
C LYS A 891 -3.97 29.04 18.03
N ALA A 892 -3.09 28.11 18.43
CA ALA A 892 -1.76 28.47 18.94
C ALA A 892 -0.73 28.78 17.84
N SER A 893 -0.87 28.23 16.62
CA SER A 893 0.00 28.55 15.48
C SER A 893 -0.63 29.51 14.47
N LEU A 894 -1.84 30.02 14.77
CA LEU A 894 -2.64 30.90 13.91
C LEU A 894 -2.84 30.37 12.48
N THR A 895 -2.80 29.05 12.30
CA THR A 895 -2.77 28.41 10.98
C THR A 895 -4.17 27.98 10.56
N ARG A 896 -4.63 28.49 9.41
CA ARG A 896 -5.93 28.13 8.79
C ARG A 896 -5.82 26.85 7.97
N VAL A 897 -6.79 25.94 8.11
CA VAL A 897 -6.95 24.78 7.23
C VAL A 897 -7.61 25.23 5.92
N GLY A 898 -6.82 25.55 4.90
CA GLY A 898 -7.34 26.12 3.65
C GLY A 898 -8.13 25.16 2.75
N HIS A 899 -8.02 23.85 2.97
CA HIS A 899 -8.56 22.82 2.07
C HIS A 899 -9.94 22.27 2.43
N ILE A 900 -10.45 22.61 3.61
CA ILE A 900 -11.83 22.31 4.05
C ILE A 900 -12.57 23.64 4.09
N ILE A 901 -13.34 23.90 3.03
CA ILE A 901 -13.89 25.22 2.72
C ILE A 901 -15.35 25.26 3.20
N PRO A 902 -15.69 26.01 4.27
CA PRO A 902 -17.07 26.22 4.67
C PRO A 902 -17.81 27.03 3.61
N PHE A 903 -19.03 26.64 3.27
CA PHE A 903 -19.82 27.28 2.24
C PHE A 903 -21.29 27.46 2.63
N GLU A 904 -21.93 28.45 1.99
CA GLU A 904 -23.37 28.69 2.00
C GLU A 904 -23.82 28.90 0.54
N ASP A 905 -25.09 28.60 0.25
CA ASP A 905 -25.66 28.89 -1.08
C ASP A 905 -25.71 30.41 -1.31
N SER A 906 -25.25 30.88 -2.47
CA SER A 906 -25.38 32.31 -2.81
C SER A 906 -26.76 32.64 -3.39
N GLY A 907 -27.52 31.64 -3.82
CA GLY A 907 -28.74 31.80 -4.63
C GLY A 907 -28.47 32.20 -6.09
N GLU A 908 -27.20 32.45 -6.46
CA GLU A 908 -26.80 32.80 -7.82
C GLU A 908 -26.38 31.56 -8.61
N PHE A 909 -26.56 31.63 -9.93
CA PHE A 909 -25.95 30.67 -10.84
C PHE A 909 -25.25 31.34 -12.02
N ILE A 910 -24.20 30.70 -12.50
CA ILE A 910 -23.41 31.14 -13.65
C ILE A 910 -23.43 30.06 -14.74
N VAL A 911 -23.13 30.46 -15.97
CA VAL A 911 -22.84 29.54 -17.07
C VAL A 911 -21.33 29.57 -17.33
N CYS A 912 -20.72 28.40 -17.45
CA CYS A 912 -19.31 28.25 -17.79
C CYS A 912 -19.11 27.07 -18.76
N LYS A 913 -17.98 27.04 -19.47
CA LYS A 913 -17.69 25.90 -20.35
C LYS A 913 -17.25 24.73 -19.48
N VAL A 914 -17.61 23.50 -19.83
CA VAL A 914 -17.22 22.33 -19.01
C VAL A 914 -15.68 22.17 -18.94
N VAL A 915 -14.94 22.71 -19.92
CA VAL A 915 -13.47 22.76 -19.89
C VAL A 915 -12.86 23.70 -18.83
N ASP A 916 -13.64 24.62 -18.25
CA ASP A 916 -13.21 25.54 -17.20
C ASP A 916 -13.30 24.90 -15.80
N ILE A 917 -13.91 23.72 -15.69
CA ILE A 917 -13.91 22.91 -14.47
C ILE A 917 -12.48 22.44 -14.18
N MET A 918 -11.95 22.82 -13.02
CA MET A 918 -10.60 22.46 -12.60
C MET A 918 -10.56 21.08 -11.95
N GLN A 919 -11.54 20.77 -11.10
CA GLN A 919 -11.62 19.50 -10.38
C GLN A 919 -12.97 19.29 -9.69
N LYS A 920 -13.28 18.02 -9.40
CA LYS A 920 -14.38 17.63 -8.51
C LYS A 920 -13.99 17.81 -7.04
N LEU A 921 -14.97 18.10 -6.21
CA LEU A 921 -14.85 18.33 -4.77
C LEU A 921 -15.65 17.30 -3.98
N ILE A 922 -15.33 17.17 -2.70
CA ILE A 922 -16.05 16.28 -1.77
C ILE A 922 -16.88 17.15 -0.84
N GLN A 923 -18.20 17.02 -0.89
CA GLN A 923 -19.10 17.69 0.05
C GLN A 923 -19.21 16.88 1.36
N VAL A 924 -19.06 17.55 2.49
CA VAL A 924 -19.14 16.97 3.84
C VAL A 924 -19.93 17.95 4.72
N GLY A 925 -21.24 17.78 4.81
CA GLY A 925 -22.14 18.80 5.39
C GLY A 925 -21.98 20.14 4.67
N ASP A 926 -21.81 21.22 5.44
CA ASP A 926 -21.63 22.60 4.96
C ASP A 926 -20.18 22.93 4.52
N TYR A 927 -19.38 21.89 4.20
CA TYR A 927 -17.98 22.05 3.78
C TYR A 927 -17.69 21.37 2.43
N LEU A 928 -16.84 22.01 1.64
CA LEU A 928 -16.24 21.44 0.42
C LEU A 928 -14.77 21.14 0.67
N CYS A 929 -14.38 19.88 0.52
CA CYS A 929 -13.01 19.43 0.72
C CYS A 929 -12.29 19.31 -0.63
N LEU A 930 -11.14 19.98 -0.74
CA LEU A 930 -10.22 19.89 -1.87
C LEU A 930 -9.37 18.61 -1.75
N PRO A 931 -9.14 17.85 -2.84
CA PRO A 931 -8.10 16.82 -2.86
C PRO A 931 -6.71 17.48 -2.78
N PRO A 932 -5.72 16.92 -2.05
CA PRO A 932 -4.39 17.50 -1.95
C PRO A 932 -3.60 17.40 -3.27
N ASN A 933 -3.81 16.31 -4.02
CA ASN A 933 -3.13 16.04 -5.27
C ASN A 933 -4.07 15.43 -6.31
N SER A 934 -3.61 15.45 -7.56
CA SER A 934 -4.29 14.90 -8.72
C SER A 934 -3.71 13.56 -9.18
N ILE A 935 -2.86 12.94 -8.36
CA ILE A 935 -2.18 11.67 -8.65
C ILE A 935 -2.91 10.50 -7.96
N GLU A 936 -3.26 10.65 -6.69
CA GLU A 936 -3.89 9.62 -5.84
C GLU A 936 -5.43 9.64 -5.93
N ARG A 937 -5.95 9.94 -7.12
CA ARG A 937 -7.38 9.80 -7.47
C ARG A 937 -7.63 8.33 -7.86
N ASN A 938 -8.59 7.66 -7.22
CA ASN A 938 -8.92 6.23 -7.37
C ASN A 938 -7.91 5.23 -6.78
N LEU A 939 -7.26 5.53 -5.65
CA LEU A 939 -6.53 4.53 -4.83
C LEU A 939 -7.45 3.53 -4.14
#